data_AF-A0AAU9S4F3-F1
#
_entry.id   AF-A0AAU9S4F3-F1
#
_cell.length_a   1.000
_cell.length_b   1.000
_cell.length_c   1.000
_cell.angle_alpha   90.00
_cell.angle_beta   90.00
_cell.angle_gamma   90.00
#
_symmetry.space_group_name_H-M   'P 1'
#
loop_
_entity.id
_entity.type
_entity.pdbx_description
1 polymer ?
#
loop_
_entity_poly.entity_id
_entity_poly.type
_entity_poly.pdbx_seq_one_letter_code
_entity_poly.pdbx_strand_id
1 'polypeptide(L)'
;MNIKWRKRIIWRKAGYTADTMSSIMTDLDLSLAQFSLFGSLSTFGGMIGAIFSAKAASAFGNKITLWLADLFCITGWLAIALAKNIVWLDLGRFFVGIGVGLISYVVPVYVAEITPKHVRGAFTFSNQLLQNCGVAIAYYFGNFLSWRTLALIGIIPCAVQVIGLFFIPESPRWLAKKGRDKEFEAILQKLRGKKYDIVPESREIKISVELSKQNSNIGIRGLFRKRYAHQLTIGIGLMLLQQLCGTAGISAYGSTLFKLVGFPARIGMMVLSFIVVPKSLMGLILVDRWGRRPLLMSSAFGLCLSCITLAVAFGVRDVPEFAKIAPIFTFIGILTFTMMFAVGMGALPWIIMSEIFPLDIKVIAGSLVTIANWFTGWIANYCFNFMLVWSPTGTFVISAIVCGLTIVFTWCLVPETRGLTREMSLKPYFSLHSLPKNAKLSNLLIAQQTSGDRKPSPAEEFSPLAEKFNRRLLLGVGSSSVLAIGANFGGITSLLLGLSPEIGRNLKLDVIYPIGGYSRCIDTAEGFEFIYPATWVGDQTLLYRAAEKTERETSLDLPPARNSRRKNVNEPVVAFGPPGSTGELNVSVIVSPVSPGFSIEAFGGPKEVGEAIVRTVTGSGQRKDLKGTLLESNLRQDSERNLKYYELEFKVESPLFRRHNVAVCCANGGRLYTLNAQAPESDWSEVRSEFHTIAKSFNIIS
;
A
#
# COMPACT_ATOMS: atom_id res chain seq x y z
N MET A 1 4.59 -20.09 -17.76
CA MET A 1 3.22 -20.64 -17.87
C MET A 1 2.61 -20.76 -16.47
N ASN A 2 1.47 -20.08 -16.27
CA ASN A 2 0.57 -20.10 -15.09
C ASN A 2 1.08 -19.64 -13.70
N ILE A 3 1.31 -18.34 -13.57
CA ILE A 3 1.21 -17.62 -12.27
C ILE A 3 -0.20 -16.99 -12.22
N LYS A 4 -1.23 -17.79 -11.91
CA LYS A 4 -2.61 -17.26 -11.79
C LYS A 4 -3.42 -17.73 -10.57
N TRP A 5 -2.83 -18.44 -9.59
CA TRP A 5 -3.60 -19.03 -8.48
C TRP A 5 -3.03 -18.85 -7.07
N ARG A 6 -2.62 -17.63 -6.68
CA ARG A 6 -2.21 -17.37 -5.27
C ARG A 6 -2.84 -16.10 -4.70
N LYS A 7 -4.14 -16.15 -4.42
CA LYS A 7 -4.81 -15.25 -3.47
C LYS A 7 -5.64 -16.11 -2.52
N ARG A 8 -5.20 -16.24 -1.27
CA ARG A 8 -5.89 -17.02 -0.23
C ARG A 8 -6.47 -16.12 0.82
N ILE A 9 -7.62 -16.55 1.29
CA ILE A 9 -8.71 -15.72 1.76
C ILE A 9 -8.86 -15.88 3.27
N ILE A 10 -8.85 -14.76 4.00
CA ILE A 10 -9.06 -14.73 5.45
C ILE A 10 -10.32 -13.92 5.74
N TRP A 11 -11.41 -14.63 6.05
CA TRP A 11 -12.65 -14.07 6.59
C TRP A 11 -12.62 -14.24 8.12
N ARG A 12 -13.44 -13.47 8.84
CA ARG A 12 -13.84 -13.61 10.27
C ARG A 12 -13.16 -12.61 11.20
N LYS A 13 -13.97 -11.65 11.68
CA LYS A 13 -13.74 -10.98 12.97
C LYS A 13 -15.03 -10.40 13.57
N ALA A 14 -15.92 -9.80 12.76
CA ALA A 14 -17.01 -8.98 13.32
C ALA A 14 -18.44 -9.38 12.91
N GLY A 15 -18.64 -9.91 11.70
CA GLY A 15 -19.99 -10.00 11.11
C GLY A 15 -20.98 -10.92 11.83
N TYR A 16 -20.51 -12.06 12.33
CA TYR A 16 -21.39 -13.11 12.85
C TYR A 16 -22.23 -12.67 14.06
N THR A 17 -21.67 -11.89 15.00
CA THR A 17 -22.39 -11.49 16.23
C THR A 17 -23.53 -10.52 15.92
N ALA A 18 -23.34 -9.63 14.94
CA ALA A 18 -24.30 -8.58 14.61
C ALA A 18 -25.66 -9.16 14.18
N ASP A 19 -25.65 -10.20 13.35
CA ASP A 19 -26.89 -10.72 12.76
C ASP A 19 -27.54 -11.84 13.58
N THR A 20 -26.81 -12.45 14.51
CA THR A 20 -27.27 -13.66 15.21
C THR A 20 -27.80 -13.43 16.62
N MET A 21 -27.64 -12.23 17.20
CA MET A 21 -28.03 -11.93 18.58
C MET A 21 -29.47 -12.30 18.92
N SER A 22 -30.41 -11.72 18.19
CA SER A 22 -31.85 -11.93 18.44
C SER A 22 -32.26 -13.40 18.28
N SER A 23 -31.68 -14.10 17.31
CA SER A 23 -31.99 -15.51 17.05
C SER A 23 -31.40 -16.44 18.12
N ILE A 24 -30.14 -16.21 18.53
CA ILE A 24 -29.48 -17.02 19.57
C ILE A 24 -30.14 -16.82 20.94
N MET A 25 -30.44 -15.58 21.31
CA MET A 25 -31.07 -15.28 22.60
C MET A 25 -32.45 -15.92 22.72
N THR A 26 -33.22 -15.95 21.63
CA THR A 26 -34.56 -16.57 21.61
C THR A 26 -34.48 -18.11 21.59
N ASP A 27 -33.53 -18.68 20.84
CA ASP A 27 -33.39 -20.14 20.66
C ASP A 27 -32.83 -20.84 21.92
N LEU A 28 -32.00 -20.16 22.71
CA LEU A 28 -31.32 -20.73 23.88
C LEU A 28 -31.68 -20.05 25.20
N ASP A 29 -32.68 -19.15 25.19
CA ASP A 29 -33.17 -18.38 26.34
C ASP A 29 -32.03 -17.72 27.15
N LEU A 30 -31.16 -16.98 26.45
CA LEU A 30 -29.96 -16.39 27.05
C LEU A 30 -30.26 -15.01 27.65
N SER A 31 -29.71 -14.75 28.84
CA SER A 31 -29.68 -13.40 29.41
C SER A 31 -28.75 -12.47 28.62
N LEU A 32 -28.95 -11.16 28.78
CA LEU A 32 -28.10 -10.15 28.15
C LEU A 32 -26.63 -10.28 28.56
N ALA A 33 -26.37 -10.59 29.83
CA ALA A 33 -25.01 -10.75 30.35
C ALA A 33 -24.29 -11.94 29.70
N GLN A 34 -25.01 -13.05 29.55
CA GLN A 34 -24.59 -14.26 28.87
C GLN A 34 -24.25 -14.01 27.39
N PHE A 35 -25.13 -13.31 26.65
CA PHE A 35 -24.84 -12.98 25.25
C PHE A 35 -23.68 -11.98 25.09
N SER A 36 -23.56 -11.01 26.02
CA SER A 36 -22.48 -10.04 26.01
C SER A 36 -21.13 -10.69 26.29
N LEU A 37 -21.10 -11.69 27.18
CA LEU A 37 -19.92 -12.53 27.39
C LEU A 37 -19.55 -13.27 26.10
N PHE A 38 -20.49 -14.00 25.49
CA PHE A 38 -20.32 -14.68 24.21
C PHE A 38 -19.74 -13.77 23.10
N GLY A 39 -20.30 -12.58 22.94
CA GLY A 39 -19.84 -11.60 21.94
C GLY A 39 -18.42 -11.10 22.21
N SER A 40 -18.07 -10.90 23.48
CA SER A 40 -16.78 -10.37 23.91
C SER A 40 -15.65 -11.43 23.93
N LEU A 41 -15.97 -12.71 24.14
CA LEU A 41 -14.99 -13.80 24.26
C LEU A 41 -14.14 -14.00 23.01
N SER A 42 -14.64 -13.65 21.83
CA SER A 42 -13.84 -13.68 20.60
C SER A 42 -12.67 -12.69 20.64
N THR A 43 -12.88 -11.49 21.21
CA THR A 43 -11.84 -10.48 21.40
C THR A 43 -10.84 -10.92 22.46
N PHE A 44 -11.31 -11.52 23.55
CA PHE A 44 -10.46 -12.06 24.60
C PHE A 44 -9.59 -13.23 24.10
N GLY A 45 -10.19 -14.20 23.40
CA GLY A 45 -9.42 -15.26 22.74
C GLY A 45 -8.43 -14.69 21.72
N GLY A 46 -8.81 -13.65 20.98
CA GLY A 46 -7.94 -12.91 20.06
C GLY A 46 -6.72 -12.29 20.74
N MET A 47 -6.88 -11.73 21.94
CA MET A 47 -5.79 -11.22 22.77
C MET A 47 -4.78 -12.32 23.10
N ILE A 48 -5.26 -13.45 23.62
CA ILE A 48 -4.43 -14.61 23.97
C ILE A 48 -3.70 -15.14 22.73
N GLY A 49 -4.42 -15.33 21.62
CA GLY A 49 -3.85 -15.76 20.35
C GLY A 49 -2.77 -14.80 19.84
N ALA A 50 -3.00 -13.49 19.93
CA ALA A 50 -2.02 -12.48 19.51
C ALA A 50 -0.74 -12.50 20.36
N ILE A 51 -0.85 -12.66 21.68
CA ILE A 51 0.31 -12.74 22.59
C ILE A 51 1.22 -13.92 22.23
N PHE A 52 0.62 -15.09 21.96
CA PHE A 52 1.39 -16.30 21.65
C PHE A 52 1.80 -16.42 20.18
N SER A 53 1.21 -15.63 19.27
CA SER A 53 1.44 -15.72 17.83
C SER A 53 2.91 -15.58 17.41
N ALA A 54 3.61 -14.57 17.93
CA ALA A 54 5.02 -14.33 17.59
C ALA A 54 5.93 -15.45 18.10
N LYS A 55 5.68 -15.94 19.32
CA LYS A 55 6.43 -17.05 19.92
C LYS A 55 6.19 -18.34 19.13
N ALA A 56 4.93 -18.67 18.83
CA ALA A 56 4.56 -19.83 18.03
C ALA A 56 5.18 -19.81 16.62
N ALA A 57 5.05 -18.68 15.91
CA ALA A 57 5.64 -18.50 14.57
C ALA A 57 7.17 -18.66 14.59
N SER A 58 7.83 -18.13 15.63
CA SER A 58 9.28 -18.27 15.76
C SER A 58 9.73 -19.69 16.13
N ALA A 59 8.94 -20.41 16.93
CA ALA A 59 9.27 -21.75 17.43
C ALA A 59 9.00 -22.82 16.36
N PHE A 60 7.79 -22.84 15.82
CA PHE A 60 7.25 -23.90 14.95
C PHE A 60 7.28 -23.56 13.45
N GLY A 61 7.46 -22.28 13.09
CA GLY A 61 7.33 -21.81 11.72
C GLY A 61 5.93 -21.28 11.42
N ASN A 62 5.80 -20.50 10.35
CA ASN A 62 4.55 -19.85 10.00
C ASN A 62 3.50 -20.87 9.54
N LYS A 63 3.91 -21.91 8.80
CA LYS A 63 2.98 -22.93 8.27
C LYS A 63 2.31 -23.73 9.38
N ILE A 64 3.10 -24.24 10.35
CA ILE A 64 2.56 -25.03 11.47
C ILE A 64 1.69 -24.15 12.37
N THR A 65 2.06 -22.88 12.56
CA THR A 65 1.25 -21.94 13.35
C THR A 65 -0.10 -21.65 12.68
N LEU A 66 -0.16 -21.56 11.35
CA LEU A 66 -1.42 -21.44 10.62
C LEU A 66 -2.28 -22.70 10.74
N TRP A 67 -1.70 -23.90 10.70
CA TRP A 67 -2.41 -25.15 10.97
C TRP A 67 -3.06 -25.17 12.35
N LEU A 68 -2.30 -24.78 13.38
CA LEU A 68 -2.80 -24.69 14.75
C LEU A 68 -3.94 -23.66 14.85
N ALA A 69 -3.81 -22.53 14.17
CA ALA A 69 -4.84 -21.50 14.15
C ALA A 69 -6.13 -21.97 13.44
N ASP A 70 -6.01 -22.70 12.33
CA ASP A 70 -7.15 -23.30 11.64
C ASP A 70 -7.82 -24.37 12.48
N LEU A 71 -7.06 -25.18 13.22
CA LEU A 71 -7.61 -26.16 14.16
C LEU A 71 -8.47 -25.47 15.24
N PHE A 72 -7.97 -24.41 15.87
CA PHE A 72 -8.76 -23.62 16.83
C PHE A 72 -10.01 -22.99 16.20
N CYS A 73 -9.90 -22.48 14.98
CA CYS A 73 -11.06 -21.94 14.27
C CYS A 73 -12.10 -23.03 13.97
N ILE A 74 -11.71 -24.16 13.38
CA ILE A 74 -12.64 -25.24 13.00
C ILE A 74 -13.33 -25.81 14.23
N THR A 75 -12.57 -26.12 15.28
CA THR A 75 -13.12 -26.60 16.55
C THR A 75 -14.08 -25.59 17.17
N GLY A 76 -13.74 -24.30 17.14
CA GLY A 76 -14.60 -23.24 17.64
C GLY A 76 -15.90 -23.07 16.85
N TRP A 77 -15.85 -23.08 15.52
CA TRP A 77 -17.06 -23.01 14.69
C TRP A 77 -17.94 -24.25 14.79
N LEU A 78 -17.33 -25.43 14.93
CA LEU A 78 -18.06 -26.68 15.16
C LEU A 78 -18.76 -26.68 16.53
N ALA A 79 -18.07 -26.19 17.57
CA ALA A 79 -18.65 -26.02 18.91
C ALA A 79 -19.85 -25.06 18.88
N ILE A 80 -19.77 -23.96 18.12
CA ILE A 80 -20.91 -23.04 17.92
C ILE A 80 -22.04 -23.74 17.14
N ALA A 81 -21.74 -24.38 16.01
CA ALA A 81 -22.77 -25.02 15.18
C ALA A 81 -23.56 -26.11 15.94
N LEU A 82 -22.88 -26.87 16.80
CA LEU A 82 -23.45 -27.95 17.61
C LEU A 82 -23.89 -27.50 19.01
N ALA A 83 -23.84 -26.20 19.32
CA ALA A 83 -24.10 -25.72 20.67
C ALA A 83 -25.52 -26.04 21.13
N LYS A 84 -25.64 -26.68 22.30
CA LYS A 84 -26.92 -26.97 22.98
C LYS A 84 -27.11 -26.15 24.26
N ASN A 85 -26.04 -25.54 24.75
CA ASN A 85 -26.03 -24.68 25.92
C ASN A 85 -25.04 -23.52 25.69
N ILE A 86 -25.03 -22.55 26.59
CA ILE A 86 -24.14 -21.39 26.50
C ILE A 86 -22.66 -21.75 26.60
N VAL A 87 -22.29 -22.76 27.38
CA VAL A 87 -20.89 -23.16 27.56
C VAL A 87 -20.26 -23.57 26.22
N TRP A 88 -21.00 -24.28 25.36
CA TRP A 88 -20.56 -24.60 24.00
C TRP A 88 -20.36 -23.36 23.13
N LEU A 89 -21.24 -22.37 23.24
CA LEU A 89 -21.13 -21.10 22.52
C LEU A 89 -19.90 -20.29 22.96
N ASP A 90 -19.69 -20.18 24.27
CA ASP A 90 -18.60 -19.43 24.88
C ASP A 90 -17.24 -20.06 24.57
N LEU A 91 -17.11 -21.38 24.76
CA LEU A 91 -15.91 -22.13 24.37
C LEU A 91 -15.64 -22.01 22.88
N GLY A 92 -16.69 -22.11 22.05
CA GLY A 92 -16.58 -21.96 20.62
C GLY A 92 -16.03 -20.59 20.21
N ARG A 93 -16.55 -19.51 20.80
CA ARG A 93 -16.07 -18.13 20.54
C ARG A 93 -14.67 -17.90 21.04
N PHE A 94 -14.32 -18.43 22.20
CA PHE A 94 -12.98 -18.35 22.74
C PHE A 94 -11.96 -19.00 21.79
N PHE A 95 -12.23 -20.21 21.29
CA PHE A 95 -11.35 -20.89 20.34
C PHE A 95 -11.27 -20.19 18.98
N VAL A 96 -12.40 -19.74 18.41
CA VAL A 96 -12.38 -18.91 17.19
C VAL A 96 -11.54 -17.65 17.42
N GLY A 97 -11.66 -17.02 18.59
CA GLY A 97 -10.85 -15.88 19.00
C GLY A 97 -9.35 -16.19 18.95
N ILE A 98 -8.90 -17.27 19.59
CA ILE A 98 -7.49 -17.69 19.58
C ILE A 98 -6.97 -17.89 18.15
N GLY A 99 -7.72 -18.62 17.33
CA GLY A 99 -7.34 -18.87 15.92
C GLY A 99 -7.23 -17.58 15.12
N VAL A 100 -8.20 -16.67 15.25
CA VAL A 100 -8.19 -15.34 14.60
C VAL A 100 -7.02 -14.48 15.10
N GLY A 101 -6.70 -14.53 16.39
CA GLY A 101 -5.56 -13.84 16.99
C GLY A 101 -4.23 -14.29 16.36
N LEU A 102 -4.02 -15.61 16.27
CA LEU A 102 -2.86 -16.21 15.61
C LEU A 102 -2.76 -15.81 14.13
N ILE A 103 -3.86 -15.96 13.37
CA ILE A 103 -3.91 -15.63 11.94
C ILE A 103 -3.58 -14.16 11.69
N SER A 104 -4.08 -13.26 12.55
CA SER A 104 -3.93 -11.81 12.37
C SER A 104 -2.48 -11.33 12.38
N TYR A 105 -1.57 -12.05 13.03
CA TYR A 105 -0.13 -11.79 13.02
C TYR A 105 0.59 -12.61 11.95
N VAL A 106 0.33 -13.92 11.90
CA VAL A 106 1.14 -14.87 11.12
C VAL A 106 0.97 -14.63 9.62
N VAL A 107 -0.23 -14.28 9.15
CA VAL A 107 -0.45 -14.10 7.70
C VAL A 107 0.28 -12.87 7.16
N PRO A 108 0.11 -11.65 7.70
CA PRO A 108 0.86 -10.49 7.20
C PRO A 108 2.37 -10.70 7.21
N VAL A 109 2.90 -11.35 8.26
CA VAL A 109 4.33 -11.67 8.38
C VAL A 109 4.74 -12.67 7.29
N TYR A 110 4.03 -13.80 7.17
CA TYR A 110 4.34 -14.81 6.17
C TYR A 110 4.29 -14.23 4.74
N VAL A 111 3.26 -13.44 4.43
CA VAL A 111 3.13 -12.75 3.14
C VAL A 111 4.31 -11.81 2.91
N ALA A 112 4.72 -11.03 3.92
CA ALA A 112 5.85 -10.12 3.80
C ALA A 112 7.19 -10.85 3.60
N GLU A 113 7.35 -12.05 4.15
CA GLU A 113 8.57 -12.85 4.08
C GLU A 113 8.74 -13.60 2.74
N ILE A 114 7.64 -14.06 2.13
CA ILE A 114 7.71 -14.77 0.84
C ILE A 114 7.71 -13.82 -0.37
N THR A 115 7.15 -12.62 -0.23
CA THR A 115 6.90 -11.69 -1.34
C THR A 115 8.14 -10.84 -1.65
N PRO A 116 8.50 -10.67 -2.94
CA PRO A 116 9.56 -9.76 -3.36
C PRO A 116 9.33 -8.32 -2.88
N LYS A 117 10.40 -7.57 -2.60
CA LYS A 117 10.33 -6.21 -2.05
C LYS A 117 9.44 -5.26 -2.86
N HIS A 118 9.51 -5.31 -4.19
CA HIS A 118 8.81 -4.39 -5.09
C HIS A 118 7.28 -4.60 -5.13
N VAL A 119 6.76 -5.80 -4.84
CA VAL A 119 5.31 -6.10 -4.79
C VAL A 119 4.78 -6.35 -3.38
N ARG A 120 5.63 -6.29 -2.35
CA ARG A 120 5.25 -6.62 -0.96
C ARG A 120 4.06 -5.83 -0.44
N GLY A 121 3.98 -4.54 -0.77
CA GLY A 121 2.87 -3.68 -0.36
C GLY A 121 1.51 -4.18 -0.88
N ALA A 122 1.44 -4.53 -2.16
CA ALA A 122 0.21 -5.01 -2.79
C ALA A 122 -0.30 -6.33 -2.17
N PHE A 123 0.60 -7.29 -1.93
CA PHE A 123 0.23 -8.55 -1.28
C PHE A 123 -0.18 -8.35 0.18
N THR A 124 0.47 -7.45 0.91
CA THR A 124 0.09 -7.12 2.29
C THR A 124 -1.29 -6.47 2.34
N PHE A 125 -1.59 -5.57 1.40
CA PHE A 125 -2.92 -4.95 1.27
C PHE A 125 -4.01 -5.95 0.92
N SER A 126 -3.72 -6.94 0.07
CA SER A 126 -4.70 -7.96 -0.31
C SER A 126 -5.29 -8.69 0.90
N ASN A 127 -4.51 -8.88 1.97
CA ASN A 127 -4.99 -9.46 3.23
C ASN A 127 -6.10 -8.60 3.88
N GLN A 128 -5.91 -7.27 3.90
CA GLN A 128 -6.90 -6.34 4.46
C GLN A 128 -8.18 -6.29 3.63
N LEU A 129 -8.05 -6.33 2.29
CA LEU A 129 -9.20 -6.38 1.39
C LEU A 129 -10.02 -7.65 1.59
N LEU A 130 -9.35 -8.81 1.65
CA LEU A 130 -9.99 -10.11 1.88
C LEU A 130 -10.71 -10.18 3.23
N GLN A 131 -10.17 -9.53 4.27
CA GLN A 131 -10.85 -9.40 5.56
C GLN A 131 -12.13 -8.54 5.49
N ASN A 132 -12.14 -7.48 4.68
CA ASN A 132 -13.33 -6.65 4.51
C ASN A 132 -14.39 -7.37 3.67
N CYS A 133 -13.99 -8.07 2.60
CA CYS A 133 -14.89 -9.03 1.95
C CYS A 133 -15.43 -9.99 3.02
N GLY A 134 -14.55 -10.50 3.89
CA GLY A 134 -14.79 -11.24 5.14
C GLY A 134 -16.13 -10.91 5.78
N VAL A 135 -16.19 -9.65 6.18
CA VAL A 135 -17.29 -9.06 6.92
C VAL A 135 -18.49 -8.81 6.01
N ALA A 136 -18.28 -8.39 4.76
CA ALA A 136 -19.37 -8.17 3.80
C ALA A 136 -20.20 -9.44 3.54
N ILE A 137 -19.55 -10.58 3.29
CA ILE A 137 -20.26 -11.87 3.11
C ILE A 137 -21.03 -12.25 4.38
N ALA A 138 -20.43 -12.08 5.56
CA ALA A 138 -21.09 -12.38 6.82
C ALA A 138 -22.36 -11.51 7.03
N TYR A 139 -22.26 -10.21 6.79
CA TYR A 139 -23.42 -9.30 6.85
C TYR A 139 -24.48 -9.64 5.81
N TYR A 140 -24.10 -10.01 4.58
CA TYR A 140 -25.07 -10.36 3.55
C TYR A 140 -25.82 -11.65 3.89
N PHE A 141 -25.11 -12.76 4.14
CA PHE A 141 -25.72 -14.06 4.41
C PHE A 141 -26.36 -14.15 5.80
N GLY A 142 -25.90 -13.37 6.78
CA GLY A 142 -26.51 -13.27 8.11
C GLY A 142 -27.97 -12.83 8.07
N ASN A 143 -28.43 -12.19 7.00
CA ASN A 143 -29.82 -11.79 6.81
C ASN A 143 -30.78 -12.92 6.43
N PHE A 144 -30.25 -13.99 5.85
CA PHE A 144 -31.04 -15.05 5.21
C PHE A 144 -30.85 -16.42 5.86
N LEU A 145 -29.72 -16.64 6.53
CA LEU A 145 -29.34 -17.94 7.06
C LEU A 145 -29.48 -18.01 8.58
N SER A 146 -29.74 -19.22 9.09
CA SER A 146 -29.70 -19.47 10.52
C SER A 146 -28.28 -19.27 11.09
N TRP A 147 -28.19 -18.95 12.37
CA TRP A 147 -26.91 -18.75 13.06
C TRP A 147 -26.02 -20.01 13.05
N ARG A 148 -26.63 -21.21 13.06
CA ARG A 148 -25.92 -22.49 12.94
C ARG A 148 -25.37 -22.70 11.53
N THR A 149 -26.18 -22.44 10.49
CA THR A 149 -25.74 -22.53 9.09
C THR A 149 -24.61 -21.53 8.80
N LEU A 150 -24.71 -20.31 9.34
CA LEU A 150 -23.67 -19.29 9.22
C LEU A 150 -22.36 -19.74 9.90
N ALA A 151 -22.43 -20.47 11.02
CA ALA A 151 -21.27 -21.06 11.68
C ALA A 151 -20.62 -22.16 10.82
N LEU A 152 -21.44 -23.00 10.16
CA LEU A 152 -20.95 -24.03 9.23
C LEU A 152 -20.29 -23.43 7.98
N ILE A 153 -20.85 -22.36 7.41
CA ILE A 153 -20.20 -21.59 6.34
C ILE A 153 -18.87 -21.01 6.83
N GLY A 154 -18.86 -20.59 8.09
CA GLY A 154 -17.68 -20.25 8.86
C GLY A 154 -16.69 -21.41 9.04
N ILE A 155 -16.88 -22.62 8.52
CA ILE A 155 -15.83 -23.66 8.50
C ILE A 155 -15.13 -23.68 7.14
N ILE A 156 -15.86 -23.40 6.04
CA ILE A 156 -15.40 -23.56 4.65
C ILE A 156 -14.06 -22.85 4.39
N PRO A 157 -13.84 -21.57 4.73
CA PRO A 157 -12.54 -20.94 4.50
C PRO A 157 -11.37 -21.58 5.24
N CYS A 158 -11.60 -22.15 6.44
CA CYS A 158 -10.55 -22.85 7.18
C CYS A 158 -10.21 -24.17 6.53
N ALA A 159 -11.21 -24.91 6.06
CA ALA A 159 -10.96 -26.16 5.32
C ALA A 159 -10.15 -25.89 4.03
N VAL A 160 -10.51 -24.83 3.29
CA VAL A 160 -9.76 -24.39 2.10
C VAL A 160 -8.33 -23.97 2.47
N GLN A 161 -8.15 -23.25 3.58
CA GLN A 161 -6.83 -22.84 4.05
C GLN A 161 -5.98 -24.06 4.44
N VAL A 162 -6.54 -25.01 5.19
CA VAL A 162 -5.91 -26.28 5.59
C VAL A 162 -5.41 -27.08 4.40
N ILE A 163 -6.29 -27.35 3.42
CA ILE A 163 -5.91 -28.03 2.16
C ILE A 163 -4.82 -27.22 1.46
N GLY A 164 -4.97 -25.91 1.50
CA GLY A 164 -4.01 -25.01 0.92
C GLY A 164 -2.62 -25.10 1.55
N LEU A 165 -2.51 -25.22 2.87
CA LEU A 165 -1.25 -25.18 3.59
C LEU A 165 -0.29 -26.29 3.13
N PHE A 166 -0.80 -27.42 2.63
CA PHE A 166 0.02 -28.47 2.04
C PHE A 166 0.88 -27.99 0.86
N PHE A 167 0.34 -27.10 0.01
CA PHE A 167 0.99 -26.64 -1.22
C PHE A 167 1.94 -25.45 -1.06
N ILE A 168 1.98 -24.83 0.12
CA ILE A 168 2.82 -23.65 0.35
C ILE A 168 4.13 -24.03 1.07
N PRO A 169 5.25 -23.39 0.68
CA PRO A 169 6.53 -23.57 1.37
C PRO A 169 6.56 -22.82 2.71
N GLU A 170 7.49 -23.17 3.59
CA GLU A 170 7.76 -22.40 4.81
C GLU A 170 8.48 -21.08 4.48
N SER A 171 8.49 -20.14 5.42
CA SER A 171 9.18 -18.86 5.27
C SER A 171 10.70 -19.03 5.11
N PRO A 172 11.31 -18.43 4.08
CA PRO A 172 12.77 -18.40 3.91
C PRO A 172 13.48 -17.77 5.12
N ARG A 173 12.93 -16.68 5.69
CA ARG A 173 13.55 -16.00 6.84
C ARG A 173 13.54 -16.86 8.10
N TRP A 174 12.47 -17.61 8.31
CA TRP A 174 12.40 -18.55 9.44
C TRP A 174 13.41 -19.68 9.29
N LEU A 175 13.57 -20.23 8.09
CA LEU A 175 14.56 -21.28 7.81
C LEU A 175 16.00 -20.78 8.03
N ALA A 176 16.32 -19.57 7.58
CA ALA A 176 17.60 -18.92 7.85
C ALA A 176 17.83 -18.72 9.36
N LYS A 177 16.80 -18.31 10.10
CA LYS A 177 16.87 -18.17 11.57
C LYS A 177 17.14 -19.50 12.30
N LYS A 178 16.62 -20.61 11.77
CA LYS A 178 16.84 -21.97 12.31
C LYS A 178 18.15 -22.61 11.82
N GLY A 179 18.93 -21.95 10.96
CA GLY A 179 20.18 -22.49 10.40
C GLY A 179 19.98 -23.58 9.34
N ARG A 180 18.80 -23.69 8.73
CA ARG A 180 18.49 -24.68 7.69
C ARG A 180 18.83 -24.13 6.30
N ASP A 181 20.11 -23.86 6.06
CA ASP A 181 20.59 -23.11 4.89
C ASP A 181 20.26 -23.77 3.54
N LYS A 182 20.42 -25.09 3.42
CA LYS A 182 20.13 -25.83 2.18
C LYS A 182 18.64 -25.71 1.78
N GLU A 183 17.74 -25.83 2.75
CA GLU A 183 16.30 -25.72 2.50
C GLU A 183 15.86 -24.27 2.25
N PHE A 184 16.49 -23.34 2.96
CA PHE A 184 16.31 -21.90 2.75
C PHE A 184 16.60 -21.52 1.29
N GLU A 185 17.75 -21.92 0.76
CA GLU A 185 18.14 -21.62 -0.62
C GLU A 185 17.22 -22.31 -1.65
N ALA A 186 16.88 -23.59 -1.43
CA ALA A 186 15.97 -24.32 -2.30
C ALA A 186 14.56 -23.68 -2.36
N ILE A 187 14.02 -23.26 -1.22
CA ILE A 187 12.70 -22.61 -1.16
C ILE A 187 12.76 -21.20 -1.75
N LEU A 188 13.83 -20.45 -1.50
CA LEU A 188 14.01 -19.12 -2.08
C LEU A 188 14.10 -19.20 -3.61
N GLN A 189 14.86 -20.15 -4.16
CA GLN A 189 14.92 -20.41 -5.60
C GLN A 189 13.55 -20.80 -6.16
N LYS A 190 12.79 -21.64 -5.46
CA LYS A 190 11.43 -22.04 -5.86
C LYS A 190 10.46 -20.86 -5.87
N LEU A 191 10.59 -19.91 -4.94
CA LEU A 191 9.74 -18.73 -4.85
C LEU A 191 10.08 -17.66 -5.90
N ARG A 192 11.37 -17.49 -6.25
CA ARG A 192 11.83 -16.50 -7.23
C ARG A 192 11.83 -17.01 -8.66
N GLY A 193 11.93 -18.32 -8.85
CA GLY A 193 11.98 -18.99 -10.14
C GLY A 193 13.40 -19.46 -10.48
N LYS A 194 13.49 -20.51 -11.32
CA LYS A 194 14.75 -21.24 -11.58
C LYS A 194 15.89 -20.37 -12.12
N LYS A 195 15.58 -19.29 -12.85
CA LYS A 195 16.57 -18.41 -13.51
C LYS A 195 16.97 -17.17 -12.69
N TYR A 196 16.38 -16.97 -11.51
CA TYR A 196 16.68 -15.79 -10.69
C TYR A 196 17.94 -16.03 -9.85
N ASP A 197 18.84 -15.05 -9.80
CA ASP A 197 20.00 -15.09 -8.90
C ASP A 197 19.56 -14.74 -7.47
N ILE A 198 19.53 -15.74 -6.60
CA ILE A 198 19.15 -15.60 -5.20
C ILE A 198 20.31 -15.18 -4.29
N VAL A 199 21.57 -15.21 -4.75
CA VAL A 199 22.75 -14.92 -3.93
C VAL A 199 22.70 -13.55 -3.24
N PRO A 200 22.33 -12.44 -3.92
CA PRO A 200 22.27 -11.14 -3.25
C PRO A 200 21.16 -11.09 -2.18
N GLU A 201 19.97 -11.64 -2.48
CA GLU A 201 18.85 -11.65 -1.55
C GLU A 201 19.11 -12.60 -0.35
N SER A 202 19.76 -13.73 -0.59
CA SER A 202 20.07 -14.70 0.45
C SER A 202 21.06 -14.14 1.47
N ARG A 203 22.10 -13.44 0.99
CA ARG A 203 23.08 -12.75 1.84
C ARG A 203 22.42 -11.67 2.70
N GLU A 204 21.57 -10.85 2.10
CA GLU A 204 20.84 -9.80 2.82
C GLU A 204 19.97 -10.38 3.94
N ILE A 205 19.25 -11.47 3.66
CA ILE A 205 18.43 -12.15 4.67
C ILE A 205 19.30 -12.68 5.81
N LYS A 206 20.42 -13.36 5.52
CA LYS A 206 21.33 -13.89 6.55
C LYS A 206 21.91 -12.78 7.44
N ILE A 207 22.34 -11.67 6.84
CA ILE A 207 22.83 -10.50 7.59
C ILE A 207 21.73 -9.92 8.49
N SER A 208 20.50 -9.76 7.97
CA SER A 208 19.38 -9.21 8.74
C SER A 208 18.98 -10.09 9.93
N VAL A 209 19.09 -11.41 9.79
CA VAL A 209 18.82 -12.39 10.85
C VAL A 209 19.87 -12.29 11.95
N GLU A 210 21.14 -12.13 11.58
CA GLU A 210 22.24 -12.04 12.55
C GLU A 210 22.19 -10.73 13.35
N LEU A 211 21.94 -9.60 12.68
CA LEU A 211 21.68 -8.30 13.33
C LEU A 211 20.49 -8.37 14.29
N SER A 212 19.45 -9.13 13.95
CA SER A 212 18.27 -9.31 14.81
C SER A 212 18.55 -10.11 16.08
N LYS A 213 19.53 -11.03 16.06
CA LYS A 213 19.96 -11.77 17.27
C LYS A 213 20.76 -10.89 18.22
N GLN A 214 21.58 -9.98 17.69
CA GLN A 214 22.40 -9.08 18.51
C GLN A 214 21.56 -8.04 19.27
N ASN A 215 20.43 -7.61 18.69
CA ASN A 215 19.57 -6.56 19.26
C ASN A 215 18.52 -7.05 20.29
N SER A 216 18.45 -8.35 20.63
CA SER A 216 17.35 -8.91 21.43
C SER A 216 17.46 -8.73 22.96
N ASN A 217 18.37 -7.89 23.47
CA ASN A 217 18.73 -7.85 24.90
C ASN A 217 18.01 -6.79 25.76
N ILE A 218 16.99 -6.10 25.26
CA ILE A 218 16.27 -5.10 26.07
C ILE A 218 15.07 -5.76 26.76
N GLY A 219 15.03 -5.77 28.10
CA GLY A 219 13.90 -6.29 28.88
C GLY A 219 12.72 -5.31 28.97
N ILE A 220 11.54 -5.81 29.36
CA ILE A 220 10.28 -5.03 29.53
C ILE A 220 10.47 -3.83 30.49
N ARG A 221 11.34 -3.94 31.50
CA ARG A 221 11.66 -2.84 32.43
C ARG A 221 12.33 -1.64 31.74
N GLY A 222 13.04 -1.87 30.63
CA GLY A 222 13.64 -0.81 29.83
C GLY A 222 12.62 0.07 29.12
N LEU A 223 11.38 -0.43 28.96
CA LEU A 223 10.29 0.26 28.28
C LEU A 223 9.78 1.46 29.09
N PHE A 224 9.70 1.34 30.42
CA PHE A 224 9.16 2.39 31.30
C PHE A 224 10.16 3.50 31.65
N ARG A 225 11.25 3.63 30.89
CA ARG A 225 12.18 4.75 31.04
C ARG A 225 11.52 6.04 30.54
N LYS A 226 11.77 7.15 31.24
CA LYS A 226 11.24 8.50 30.91
C LYS A 226 11.49 8.89 29.44
N ARG A 227 12.58 8.40 28.84
CA ARG A 227 12.92 8.56 27.42
C ARG A 227 11.85 8.06 26.44
N TYR A 228 11.16 6.97 26.77
CA TYR A 228 10.17 6.32 25.88
C TYR A 228 8.72 6.61 26.29
N ALA A 229 8.51 7.30 27.42
CA ALA A 229 7.19 7.54 27.99
C ALA A 229 6.24 8.28 27.04
N HIS A 230 6.74 9.29 26.31
CA HIS A 230 5.93 10.03 25.34
C HIS A 230 5.43 9.14 24.19
N GLN A 231 6.31 8.30 23.64
CA GLN A 231 6.00 7.39 22.52
C GLN A 231 5.02 6.29 22.95
N LEU A 232 5.19 5.77 24.17
CA LEU A 232 4.27 4.80 24.77
C LEU A 232 2.91 5.42 25.05
N THR A 233 2.87 6.67 25.53
CA THR A 233 1.62 7.40 25.76
C THR A 233 0.84 7.57 24.46
N ILE A 234 1.51 7.93 23.36
CA ILE A 234 0.87 8.02 22.03
C ILE A 234 0.37 6.63 21.59
N GLY A 235 1.21 5.61 21.64
CA GLY A 235 0.85 4.27 21.17
C GLY A 235 -0.30 3.64 21.95
N ILE A 236 -0.23 3.65 23.28
CA ILE A 236 -1.29 3.11 24.15
C ILE A 236 -2.54 3.99 24.06
N GLY A 237 -2.39 5.31 24.16
CA GLY A 237 -3.51 6.26 24.11
C GLY A 237 -4.33 6.14 22.84
N LEU A 238 -3.67 6.05 21.67
CA LEU A 238 -4.38 5.86 20.40
C LEU A 238 -5.15 4.54 20.33
N MET A 239 -4.61 3.44 20.85
CA MET A 239 -5.32 2.15 20.86
C MET A 239 -6.51 2.14 21.83
N LEU A 240 -6.36 2.76 23.01
CA LEU A 240 -7.45 2.91 23.96
C LEU A 240 -8.59 3.72 23.35
N LEU A 241 -8.27 4.90 22.81
CA LEU A 241 -9.23 5.79 22.17
C LEU A 241 -9.89 5.14 20.94
N GLN A 242 -9.13 4.36 20.17
CA GLN A 242 -9.65 3.58 19.04
C GLN A 242 -10.74 2.59 19.47
N GLN A 243 -10.58 1.88 20.59
CA GLN A 243 -11.59 0.91 21.04
C GLN A 243 -12.76 1.57 21.75
N LEU A 244 -12.48 2.60 22.56
CA LEU A 244 -13.49 3.29 23.38
C LEU A 244 -14.44 4.18 22.57
N CYS A 245 -14.12 4.52 21.32
CA CYS A 245 -15.02 5.29 20.45
C CYS A 245 -16.26 4.50 19.97
N GLY A 246 -16.46 3.25 20.42
CA GLY A 246 -17.70 2.49 20.22
C GLY A 246 -17.70 1.57 18.99
N THR A 247 -16.55 1.41 18.31
CA THR A 247 -16.43 0.63 17.06
C THR A 247 -16.77 -0.83 17.25
N ALA A 248 -16.29 -1.43 18.35
CA ALA A 248 -16.52 -2.83 18.67
C ALA A 248 -18.01 -3.09 18.85
N GLY A 249 -18.70 -2.21 19.60
CA GLY A 249 -20.13 -2.27 19.84
C GLY A 249 -20.97 -2.08 18.58
N ILE A 250 -20.73 -1.02 17.81
CA ILE A 250 -21.48 -0.76 16.57
C ILE A 250 -21.28 -1.90 15.55
N SER A 251 -20.07 -2.44 15.44
CA SER A 251 -19.78 -3.54 14.52
C SER A 251 -20.41 -4.87 14.95
N ALA A 252 -20.48 -5.12 16.26
CA ALA A 252 -20.98 -6.37 16.85
C ALA A 252 -22.50 -6.37 17.11
N TYR A 253 -23.13 -5.20 17.25
CA TYR A 253 -24.54 -5.04 17.63
C TYR A 253 -25.33 -4.14 16.65
N GLY A 254 -24.81 -3.87 15.46
CA GLY A 254 -25.43 -2.99 14.46
C GLY A 254 -26.89 -3.36 14.10
N SER A 255 -27.18 -4.66 13.94
CA SER A 255 -28.56 -5.14 13.68
C SER A 255 -29.51 -4.80 14.84
N THR A 256 -29.04 -4.94 16.07
CA THR A 256 -29.80 -4.59 17.28
C THR A 256 -30.07 -3.10 17.35
N LEU A 257 -29.10 -2.25 17.01
CA LEU A 257 -29.29 -0.80 16.95
C LEU A 257 -30.38 -0.40 15.95
N PHE A 258 -30.44 -1.04 14.78
CA PHE A 258 -31.53 -0.81 13.81
C PHE A 258 -32.89 -1.25 14.37
N LYS A 259 -32.95 -2.41 15.01
CA LYS A 259 -34.20 -2.92 15.62
C LYS A 259 -34.72 -2.00 16.74
N LEU A 260 -33.83 -1.45 17.57
CA LEU A 260 -34.19 -0.58 18.70
C LEU A 260 -34.88 0.72 18.30
N VAL A 261 -34.69 1.18 17.06
CA VAL A 261 -35.36 2.37 16.51
C VAL A 261 -36.43 2.02 15.48
N GLY A 262 -36.74 0.74 15.28
CA GLY A 262 -37.72 0.29 14.28
C GLY A 262 -37.24 0.41 12.83
N PHE A 263 -35.95 0.61 12.58
CA PHE A 263 -35.40 0.55 11.22
C PHE A 263 -35.32 -0.91 10.75
N PRO A 264 -35.67 -1.23 9.48
CA PRO A 264 -35.52 -2.57 8.94
C PRO A 264 -34.06 -3.03 8.97
N ALA A 265 -33.67 -3.78 10.00
CA ALA A 265 -32.30 -4.23 10.21
C ALA A 265 -31.73 -4.99 9.00
N ARG A 266 -32.59 -5.70 8.27
CA ARG A 266 -32.21 -6.40 7.03
C ARG A 266 -31.65 -5.46 5.97
N ILE A 267 -32.34 -4.33 5.73
CA ILE A 267 -31.91 -3.34 4.75
C ILE A 267 -30.61 -2.68 5.24
N GLY A 268 -30.54 -2.32 6.52
CA GLY A 268 -29.36 -1.67 7.10
C GLY A 268 -28.09 -2.52 6.99
N MET A 269 -28.18 -3.79 7.39
CA MET A 269 -27.06 -4.74 7.33
C MET A 269 -26.68 -5.07 5.87
N MET A 270 -27.66 -5.16 4.97
CA MET A 270 -27.40 -5.36 3.54
C MET A 270 -26.64 -4.17 2.93
N VAL A 271 -27.03 -2.93 3.21
CA VAL A 271 -26.29 -1.75 2.72
C VAL A 271 -24.88 -1.70 3.30
N LEU A 272 -24.72 -1.99 4.60
CA LEU A 272 -23.39 -2.08 5.22
C LEU A 272 -22.51 -3.13 4.52
N SER A 273 -23.07 -4.28 4.12
CA SER A 273 -22.33 -5.32 3.40
C SER A 273 -21.69 -4.80 2.10
N PHE A 274 -22.42 -4.01 1.31
CA PHE A 274 -21.91 -3.44 0.06
C PHE A 274 -20.87 -2.34 0.29
N ILE A 275 -20.97 -1.60 1.40
CA ILE A 275 -20.10 -0.45 1.69
C ILE A 275 -18.80 -0.86 2.38
N VAL A 276 -18.76 -2.03 3.05
CA VAL A 276 -17.59 -2.49 3.78
C VAL A 276 -16.35 -2.69 2.90
N VAL A 277 -16.52 -3.07 1.63
CA VAL A 277 -15.39 -3.24 0.69
C VAL A 277 -14.91 -1.89 0.15
N PRO A 278 -15.76 -1.03 -0.47
CA PRO A 278 -15.36 0.30 -0.94
C PRO A 278 -14.71 1.18 0.14
N LYS A 279 -15.26 1.19 1.37
CA LYS A 279 -14.69 2.01 2.46
C LYS A 279 -13.23 1.66 2.76
N SER A 280 -12.87 0.38 2.61
CA SER A 280 -11.52 -0.09 2.90
C SER A 280 -10.50 0.35 1.85
N LEU A 281 -10.93 0.50 0.60
CA LEU A 281 -10.12 1.06 -0.49
C LEU A 281 -9.91 2.56 -0.29
N MET A 282 -10.96 3.28 0.11
CA MET A 282 -10.91 4.71 0.35
C MET A 282 -9.88 5.09 1.43
N GLY A 283 -9.87 4.37 2.56
CA GLY A 283 -8.89 4.59 3.62
C GLY A 283 -7.45 4.48 3.14
N LEU A 284 -7.14 3.49 2.29
CA LEU A 284 -5.79 3.32 1.75
C LEU A 284 -5.36 4.52 0.88
N ILE A 285 -6.22 4.95 -0.05
CA ILE A 285 -5.90 6.03 -0.99
C ILE A 285 -5.60 7.34 -0.23
N LEU A 286 -6.39 7.61 0.81
CA LEU A 286 -6.28 8.84 1.56
C LEU A 286 -5.00 8.91 2.40
N VAL A 287 -4.59 7.79 3.03
CA VAL A 287 -3.39 7.71 3.89
C VAL A 287 -2.12 8.18 3.18
N ASP A 288 -1.97 7.86 1.90
CA ASP A 288 -0.79 8.24 1.13
C ASP A 288 -0.83 9.70 0.64
N ARG A 289 -2.04 10.27 0.48
CA ARG A 289 -2.22 11.63 -0.03
C ARG A 289 -2.20 12.73 1.04
N TRP A 290 -2.82 12.54 2.21
CA TRP A 290 -3.13 13.66 3.13
C TRP A 290 -2.30 13.68 4.42
N GLY A 291 -1.44 12.68 4.67
CA GLY A 291 -0.66 12.60 5.92
C GLY A 291 -1.45 12.02 7.08
N ARG A 292 -0.74 11.59 8.13
CA ARG A 292 -1.33 10.72 9.16
C ARG A 292 -2.14 11.51 10.18
N ARG A 293 -1.65 12.68 10.62
CA ARG A 293 -2.31 13.46 11.66
C ARG A 293 -3.61 14.12 11.17
N PRO A 294 -3.67 14.79 10.00
CA PRO A 294 -4.92 15.37 9.49
C PRO A 294 -6.02 14.32 9.25
N LEU A 295 -5.67 13.13 8.74
CA LEU A 295 -6.62 12.05 8.53
C LEU A 295 -7.16 11.44 9.82
N LEU A 296 -6.30 11.32 10.84
CA LEU A 296 -6.73 10.84 12.14
C LEU A 296 -7.70 11.83 12.80
N MET A 297 -7.42 13.13 12.68
CA MET A 297 -8.32 14.19 13.16
C MET A 297 -9.64 14.24 12.40
N SER A 298 -9.61 14.19 11.06
CA SER A 298 -10.83 14.21 10.25
C SER A 298 -11.71 12.98 10.51
N SER A 299 -11.08 11.80 10.66
CA SER A 299 -11.74 10.57 11.06
C SER A 299 -12.39 10.71 12.44
N ALA A 300 -11.65 11.19 13.46
CA ALA A 300 -12.19 11.39 14.80
C ALA A 300 -13.33 12.43 14.84
N PHE A 301 -13.25 13.49 14.04
CA PHE A 301 -14.33 14.46 13.88
C PHE A 301 -15.58 13.83 13.27
N GLY A 302 -15.43 13.07 12.18
CA GLY A 302 -16.54 12.36 11.55
C GLY A 302 -17.19 11.32 12.46
N LEU A 303 -16.40 10.64 13.31
CA LEU A 303 -16.90 9.73 14.34
C LEU A 303 -17.63 10.47 15.47
N CYS A 304 -17.14 11.63 15.88
CA CYS A 304 -17.81 12.47 16.87
C CYS A 304 -19.19 12.89 16.35
N LEU A 305 -19.25 13.40 15.11
CA LEU A 305 -20.50 13.81 14.47
C LEU A 305 -21.49 12.65 14.33
N SER A 306 -21.02 11.46 13.93
CA SER A 306 -21.91 10.30 13.82
C SER A 306 -22.43 9.82 15.17
N CYS A 307 -21.61 9.85 16.23
CA CYS A 307 -22.06 9.55 17.59
C CYS A 307 -23.08 10.59 18.10
N ILE A 308 -22.89 11.87 17.81
CA ILE A 308 -23.88 12.92 18.13
C ILE A 308 -25.19 12.66 17.39
N THR A 309 -25.14 12.36 16.09
CA THR A 309 -26.34 12.02 15.30
C THR A 309 -27.06 10.80 15.88
N LEU A 310 -26.33 9.77 16.32
CA LEU A 310 -26.91 8.61 16.98
C LEU A 310 -27.53 8.96 18.33
N ALA A 311 -26.84 9.74 19.17
CA ALA A 311 -27.37 10.20 20.45
C ALA A 311 -28.67 10.97 20.29
N VAL A 312 -28.73 11.90 19.32
CA VAL A 312 -29.94 12.65 18.98
C VAL A 312 -31.04 11.71 18.50
N ALA A 313 -30.73 10.79 17.57
CA ALA A 313 -31.70 9.84 17.04
C ALA A 313 -32.35 8.99 18.13
N PHE A 314 -31.56 8.49 19.08
CA PHE A 314 -32.07 7.72 20.20
C PHE A 314 -32.77 8.58 21.26
N GLY A 315 -32.37 9.84 21.42
CA GLY A 315 -32.97 10.76 22.39
C GLY A 315 -34.35 11.27 21.99
N VAL A 316 -34.60 11.42 20.68
CA VAL A 316 -35.89 11.91 20.14
C VAL A 316 -36.85 10.79 19.73
N ARG A 317 -36.45 9.52 19.88
CA ARG A 317 -37.23 8.37 19.38
C ARG A 317 -38.61 8.25 20.03
N ASP A 318 -38.72 8.64 21.30
CA ASP A 318 -39.94 8.53 22.11
C ASP A 318 -40.84 9.77 21.95
N VAL A 319 -40.39 10.78 21.19
CA VAL A 319 -41.16 11.98 20.85
C VAL A 319 -41.97 11.72 19.56
N PRO A 320 -43.32 11.78 19.59
CA PRO A 320 -44.16 11.37 18.47
C PRO A 320 -43.88 12.10 17.14
N GLU A 321 -43.53 13.38 17.21
CA GLU A 321 -43.22 14.21 16.03
C GLU A 321 -41.93 13.78 15.32
N PHE A 322 -40.94 13.27 16.07
CA PHE A 322 -39.62 12.90 15.55
C PHE A 322 -39.42 11.39 15.39
N ALA A 323 -40.38 10.57 15.83
CA ALA A 323 -40.32 9.11 15.77
C ALA A 323 -40.09 8.56 14.35
N LYS A 324 -40.57 9.27 13.30
CA LYS A 324 -40.34 8.88 11.90
C LYS A 324 -38.93 9.20 11.39
N ILE A 325 -38.23 10.13 12.04
CA ILE A 325 -36.92 10.65 11.62
C ILE A 325 -35.78 9.87 12.32
N ALA A 326 -35.99 9.42 13.56
CA ALA A 326 -35.03 8.65 14.35
C ALA A 326 -34.45 7.41 13.62
N PRO A 327 -35.22 6.58 12.89
CA PRO A 327 -34.68 5.45 12.14
C PRO A 327 -33.70 5.88 11.03
N ILE A 328 -34.03 6.96 10.31
CA ILE A 328 -33.22 7.50 9.22
C ILE A 328 -31.91 8.07 9.75
N PHE A 329 -31.97 8.83 10.85
CA PHE A 329 -30.78 9.40 11.48
C PHE A 329 -29.88 8.31 12.06
N THR A 330 -30.45 7.24 12.61
CA THR A 330 -29.68 6.08 13.08
C THR A 330 -28.95 5.40 11.93
N PHE A 331 -29.60 5.23 10.78
CA PHE A 331 -28.98 4.70 9.58
C PHE A 331 -27.83 5.57 9.06
N ILE A 332 -28.06 6.88 8.91
CA ILE A 332 -27.01 7.83 8.50
C ILE A 332 -25.86 7.85 9.51
N GLY A 333 -26.17 7.78 10.81
CA GLY A 333 -25.19 7.75 11.89
C GLY A 333 -24.29 6.52 11.83
N ILE A 334 -24.86 5.31 11.78
CA ILE A 334 -24.08 4.06 11.69
C ILE A 334 -23.26 4.01 10.40
N LEU A 335 -23.83 4.48 9.28
CA LEU A 335 -23.16 4.49 7.99
C LEU A 335 -21.95 5.44 7.99
N THR A 336 -22.18 6.69 8.42
CA THR A 336 -21.13 7.71 8.53
C THR A 336 -20.04 7.25 9.51
N PHE A 337 -20.41 6.66 10.65
CA PHE A 337 -19.47 6.09 11.60
C PHE A 337 -18.56 5.05 10.94
N THR A 338 -19.16 4.10 10.22
CA THR A 338 -18.42 3.01 9.58
C THR A 338 -17.46 3.51 8.49
N MET A 339 -17.88 4.53 7.73
CA MET A 339 -17.05 5.17 6.70
C MET A 339 -15.90 5.97 7.30
N MET A 340 -16.20 6.84 8.28
CA MET A 340 -15.21 7.71 8.91
C MET A 340 -14.19 6.92 9.72
N PHE A 341 -14.57 5.79 10.31
CA PHE A 341 -13.64 4.89 10.98
C PHE A 341 -12.58 4.35 10.01
N ALA A 342 -12.98 3.96 8.80
CA ALA A 342 -12.07 3.40 7.79
C ALA A 342 -11.08 4.43 7.24
N VAL A 343 -11.41 5.72 7.24
CA VAL A 343 -10.56 6.80 6.73
C VAL A 343 -9.30 7.00 7.58
N GLY A 344 -9.40 6.83 8.90
CA GLY A 344 -8.28 7.12 9.80
C GLY A 344 -8.15 6.16 10.97
N MET A 345 -9.10 6.24 11.91
CA MET A 345 -9.04 5.52 13.20
C MET A 345 -8.91 3.99 13.08
N GLY A 346 -9.25 3.39 11.94
CA GLY A 346 -9.02 1.96 11.70
C GLY A 346 -7.55 1.59 11.55
N ALA A 347 -6.85 2.14 10.56
CA ALA A 347 -5.51 1.72 10.17
C ALA A 347 -4.38 2.60 10.75
N LEU A 348 -4.64 3.91 10.91
CA LEU A 348 -3.61 4.87 11.29
C LEU A 348 -2.99 4.61 12.67
N PRO A 349 -3.73 4.24 13.73
CA PRO A 349 -3.11 3.93 15.02
C PRO A 349 -2.03 2.85 14.92
N TRP A 350 -2.24 1.82 14.09
CA TRP A 350 -1.28 0.74 13.86
C TRP A 350 -0.05 1.21 13.07
N ILE A 351 -0.25 2.08 12.08
CA ILE A 351 0.84 2.65 11.27
C ILE A 351 1.70 3.58 12.14
N ILE A 352 1.07 4.51 12.84
CA ILE A 352 1.73 5.48 13.73
C ILE A 352 2.53 4.76 14.81
N MET A 353 1.95 3.72 15.42
CA MET A 353 2.66 2.86 16.38
C MET A 353 3.97 2.29 15.78
N SER A 354 3.92 1.83 14.53
CA SER A 354 5.09 1.27 13.86
C SER A 354 6.13 2.32 13.43
N GLU A 355 5.75 3.59 13.34
CA GLU A 355 6.59 4.70 12.89
C GLU A 355 7.25 5.46 14.05
N ILE A 356 6.59 5.54 15.22
CA ILE A 356 7.05 6.30 16.39
C ILE A 356 8.05 5.52 17.25
N PHE A 357 7.94 4.18 17.34
CA PHE A 357 8.81 3.41 18.22
C PHE A 357 10.22 3.20 17.64
N PRO A 358 11.28 3.46 18.43
CA PRO A 358 12.66 3.14 18.05
C PRO A 358 12.85 1.62 17.89
N LEU A 359 13.72 1.21 16.97
CA LEU A 359 13.92 -0.20 16.57
C LEU A 359 14.19 -1.11 17.76
N ASP A 360 14.97 -0.62 18.72
CA ASP A 360 15.47 -1.32 19.90
C ASP A 360 14.33 -1.75 20.85
N ILE A 361 13.27 -0.96 20.97
CA ILE A 361 12.12 -1.27 21.85
C ILE A 361 10.85 -1.61 21.08
N LYS A 362 10.84 -1.45 19.75
CA LYS A 362 9.64 -1.53 18.91
C LYS A 362 8.85 -2.83 19.08
N VAL A 363 9.54 -3.95 19.20
CA VAL A 363 8.88 -5.26 19.36
C VAL A 363 8.13 -5.32 20.69
N ILE A 364 8.78 -4.95 21.79
CA ILE A 364 8.21 -5.00 23.15
C ILE A 364 7.12 -3.95 23.33
N ALA A 365 7.37 -2.73 22.86
CA ALA A 365 6.41 -1.63 22.87
C ALA A 365 5.14 -1.98 22.06
N GLY A 366 5.34 -2.52 20.85
CA GLY A 366 4.26 -2.96 19.98
C GLY A 366 3.42 -4.07 20.60
N SER A 367 4.03 -5.04 21.28
CA SER A 367 3.31 -6.08 22.02
C SER A 367 2.45 -5.50 23.15
N LEU A 368 2.99 -4.59 23.97
CA LEU A 368 2.23 -3.94 25.05
C LEU A 368 1.03 -3.14 24.51
N VAL A 369 1.26 -2.35 23.45
CA VAL A 369 0.20 -1.57 22.78
C VAL A 369 -0.88 -2.48 22.19
N THR A 370 -0.49 -3.63 21.62
CA THR A 370 -1.42 -4.62 21.09
C THR A 370 -2.27 -5.23 22.20
N ILE A 371 -1.67 -5.61 23.34
CA ILE A 371 -2.41 -6.14 24.50
C ILE A 371 -3.41 -5.10 25.01
N ALA A 372 -2.98 -3.83 25.16
CA ALA A 372 -3.86 -2.75 25.56
C ALA A 372 -5.06 -2.62 24.59
N ASN A 373 -4.82 -2.61 23.28
CA ASN A 373 -5.90 -2.59 22.28
C ASN A 373 -6.91 -3.73 22.48
N TRP A 374 -6.43 -4.98 22.56
CA TRP A 374 -7.33 -6.13 22.66
C TRP A 374 -8.08 -6.18 23.99
N PHE A 375 -7.42 -5.82 25.08
CA PHE A 375 -8.02 -5.78 26.42
C PHE A 375 -9.13 -4.72 26.48
N THR A 376 -8.86 -3.52 25.99
CA THR A 376 -9.85 -2.44 25.98
C THR A 376 -10.99 -2.74 25.01
N GLY A 377 -10.71 -3.36 23.86
CA GLY A 377 -11.74 -3.83 22.94
C GLY A 377 -12.64 -4.91 23.54
N TRP A 378 -12.08 -5.80 24.38
CA TRP A 378 -12.85 -6.82 25.10
C TRP A 378 -13.79 -6.17 26.12
N ILE A 379 -13.28 -5.27 26.96
CA ILE A 379 -14.09 -4.53 27.93
C ILE A 379 -15.17 -3.71 27.22
N ALA A 380 -14.80 -2.95 26.19
CA ALA A 380 -15.73 -2.10 25.45
C ALA A 380 -16.87 -2.93 24.83
N ASN A 381 -16.55 -4.09 24.24
CA ASN A 381 -17.57 -4.96 23.65
C ASN A 381 -18.48 -5.60 24.70
N TYR A 382 -17.91 -6.08 25.82
CA TYR A 382 -18.68 -6.66 26.93
C TYR A 382 -19.64 -5.65 27.56
N CYS A 383 -19.17 -4.44 27.84
CA CYS A 383 -19.96 -3.39 28.48
C CYS A 383 -21.01 -2.75 27.55
N PHE A 384 -20.86 -2.86 26.23
CA PHE A 384 -21.68 -2.10 25.27
C PHE A 384 -23.18 -2.33 25.42
N ASN A 385 -23.62 -3.59 25.51
CA ASN A 385 -25.03 -3.91 25.69
C ASN A 385 -25.59 -3.40 27.02
N PHE A 386 -24.81 -3.44 28.11
CA PHE A 386 -25.24 -2.90 29.39
C PHE A 386 -25.41 -1.38 29.32
N MET A 387 -24.52 -0.69 28.60
CA MET A 387 -24.67 0.75 28.35
C MET A 387 -25.93 1.04 27.51
N LEU A 388 -26.22 0.22 26.48
CA LEU A 388 -27.44 0.37 25.68
C LEU A 388 -28.72 0.17 26.50
N VAL A 389 -28.73 -0.76 27.47
CA VAL A 389 -29.87 -0.95 28.37
C VAL A 389 -29.99 0.20 29.37
N TRP A 390 -28.88 0.73 29.88
CA TRP A 390 -28.90 1.89 30.76
C TRP A 390 -29.43 3.14 30.03
N SER A 391 -28.84 3.48 28.88
CA SER A 391 -29.30 4.56 28.03
C SER A 391 -28.63 4.49 26.66
N PRO A 392 -29.37 4.25 25.56
CA PRO A 392 -28.81 4.31 24.21
C PRO A 392 -28.24 5.70 23.90
N THR A 393 -28.98 6.77 24.25
CA THR A 393 -28.54 8.16 24.11
C THR A 393 -27.26 8.42 24.90
N GLY A 394 -27.24 8.04 26.19
CA GLY A 394 -26.06 8.19 27.05
C GLY A 394 -24.83 7.45 26.51
N THR A 395 -25.02 6.25 25.95
CA THR A 395 -23.95 5.45 25.35
C THR A 395 -23.26 6.19 24.20
N PHE A 396 -24.05 6.77 23.30
CA PHE A 396 -23.52 7.51 22.15
C PHE A 396 -22.97 8.89 22.53
N VAL A 397 -23.51 9.54 23.58
CA VAL A 397 -22.91 10.76 24.15
C VAL A 397 -21.52 10.47 24.73
N ILE A 398 -21.36 9.39 25.52
CA ILE A 398 -20.06 8.98 26.04
C ILE A 398 -19.09 8.71 24.88
N SER A 399 -19.55 8.00 23.86
CA SER A 399 -18.75 7.73 22.66
C SER A 399 -18.34 9.01 21.92
N ALA A 400 -19.25 10.00 21.81
CA ALA A 400 -18.96 11.31 21.22
C ALA A 400 -17.93 12.10 22.03
N ILE A 401 -18.02 12.08 23.37
CA ILE A 401 -17.02 12.70 24.25
C ILE A 401 -15.65 12.06 24.04
N VAL A 402 -15.59 10.73 23.97
CA VAL A 402 -14.32 10.00 23.69
C VAL A 402 -13.78 10.36 22.31
N CYS A 403 -14.62 10.47 21.28
CA CYS A 403 -14.21 10.95 19.96
C CYS A 403 -13.67 12.38 20.01
N GLY A 404 -14.33 13.29 20.75
CA GLY A 404 -13.85 14.66 20.99
C GLY A 404 -12.48 14.69 21.69
N LEU A 405 -12.31 13.89 22.74
CA LEU A 405 -11.02 13.70 23.42
C LEU A 405 -9.96 13.14 22.46
N THR A 406 -10.34 12.28 21.51
CA THR A 406 -9.42 11.77 20.49
C THR A 406 -8.91 12.88 19.57
N ILE A 407 -9.76 13.84 19.21
CA ILE A 407 -9.35 15.01 18.41
C ILE A 407 -8.33 15.83 19.20
N VAL A 408 -8.61 16.14 20.47
CA VAL A 408 -7.72 16.92 21.35
C VAL A 408 -6.40 16.18 21.58
N PHE A 409 -6.45 14.88 21.85
CA PHE A 409 -5.28 14.02 22.03
C PHE A 409 -4.41 14.01 20.76
N THR A 410 -5.03 13.84 19.60
CA THR A 410 -4.33 13.84 18.31
C THR A 410 -3.72 15.20 17.99
N TRP A 411 -4.42 16.28 18.31
CA TRP A 411 -3.91 17.63 18.15
C TRP A 411 -2.70 17.89 19.06
N CYS A 412 -2.74 17.50 20.34
CA CYS A 412 -1.71 17.86 21.30
C CYS A 412 -0.49 16.93 21.26
N LEU A 413 -0.69 15.63 21.09
CA LEU A 413 0.34 14.61 21.35
C LEU A 413 0.83 13.88 20.10
N VAL A 414 0.04 13.77 19.04
CA VAL A 414 0.39 12.96 17.87
C VAL A 414 1.20 13.80 16.86
N PRO A 415 2.47 13.46 16.60
CA PRO A 415 3.26 14.15 15.58
C PRO A 415 2.83 13.73 14.17
N GLU A 416 3.05 14.59 13.17
CA GLU A 416 2.95 14.17 11.78
C GLU A 416 4.16 13.28 11.43
N THR A 417 3.88 12.08 10.92
CA THR A 417 4.91 11.07 10.62
C THR A 417 5.21 10.95 9.12
N ARG A 418 4.44 11.61 8.24
CA ARG A 418 4.64 11.55 6.79
C ARG A 418 6.00 12.14 6.39
N GLY A 419 6.76 11.36 5.62
CA GLY A 419 7.97 11.84 4.93
C GLY A 419 9.20 12.08 5.82
N LEU A 420 9.07 11.93 7.13
CA LEU A 420 10.19 12.04 8.07
C LEU A 420 10.97 10.70 8.13
N THR A 421 12.28 10.80 8.19
CA THR A 421 13.15 9.66 8.50
C THR A 421 13.00 9.39 10.01
N ARG A 422 12.99 8.13 10.46
CA ARG A 422 12.66 7.75 11.86
C ARG A 422 13.45 8.53 12.93
N GLU A 423 14.64 9.00 12.59
CA GLU A 423 15.53 9.76 13.47
C GLU A 423 15.19 11.26 13.55
N MET A 424 14.47 11.80 12.56
CA MET A 424 14.17 13.22 12.43
C MET A 424 12.88 13.63 13.19
N SER A 425 11.92 12.71 13.35
CA SER A 425 10.71 12.93 14.17
C SER A 425 11.02 13.11 15.67
N LEU A 426 12.23 12.72 16.10
CA LEU A 426 12.72 12.90 17.48
C LEU A 426 13.29 14.29 17.77
N LYS A 427 13.61 15.09 16.74
CA LYS A 427 14.34 16.38 16.93
C LYS A 427 13.51 17.58 17.38
N PRO A 428 12.21 17.76 17.06
CA PRO A 428 11.54 19.03 17.38
C PRO A 428 11.31 19.29 18.87
N TYR A 429 11.24 18.25 19.70
CA TYR A 429 10.95 18.38 21.15
C TYR A 429 12.20 18.36 22.04
N PHE A 430 13.33 17.85 21.54
CA PHE A 430 14.57 17.75 22.33
C PHE A 430 15.49 18.96 22.21
N SER A 431 15.28 19.86 21.23
CA SER A 431 16.20 20.99 20.98
C SER A 431 15.94 22.25 21.82
N LEU A 432 14.86 22.31 22.61
CA LEU A 432 14.50 23.55 23.32
C LEU A 432 14.89 23.62 24.80
N HIS A 433 15.45 22.56 25.42
CA HIS A 433 15.74 22.66 26.86
C HIS A 433 16.95 21.92 27.44
N SER A 434 17.90 21.40 26.66
CA SER A 434 19.09 20.77 27.29
C SER A 434 20.32 20.62 26.38
N LEU A 435 20.91 21.74 25.94
CA LEU A 435 22.32 21.72 25.56
C LEU A 435 23.12 22.54 26.59
N PRO A 436 24.00 21.90 27.39
CA PRO A 436 24.98 22.61 28.19
C PRO A 436 25.88 23.43 27.24
N LYS A 437 26.03 24.72 27.51
CA LYS A 437 26.74 25.67 26.65
C LYS A 437 28.25 25.42 26.49
N ASN A 438 28.85 24.43 27.14
CA ASN A 438 30.30 24.21 27.08
C ASN A 438 30.64 22.71 27.15
N ALA A 439 30.81 22.06 26.01
CA ALA A 439 31.62 20.85 25.91
C ALA A 439 32.23 20.77 24.50
N LYS A 440 33.56 20.93 24.46
CA LYS A 440 34.39 20.96 23.26
C LYS A 440 34.10 19.77 22.33
N LEU A 441 33.56 20.09 21.17
CA LEU A 441 33.30 19.20 20.03
C LEU A 441 34.58 18.81 19.26
N SER A 442 35.76 18.82 19.92
CA SER A 442 37.05 18.56 19.28
C SER A 442 37.56 17.14 19.49
N ASN A 443 37.08 16.42 20.51
CA ASN A 443 37.69 15.14 20.93
C ASN A 443 36.90 13.89 20.52
N LEU A 444 35.71 14.04 19.93
CA LEU A 444 34.89 12.92 19.44
C LEU A 444 35.11 12.59 17.95
N LEU A 445 35.84 13.44 17.22
CA LEU A 445 36.16 13.23 15.81
C LEU A 445 37.51 12.52 15.56
N ILE A 446 38.27 12.20 16.61
CA ILE A 446 39.63 11.62 16.48
C ILE A 446 39.63 10.08 16.65
N ALA A 447 38.51 9.46 17.04
CA ALA A 447 38.46 8.00 17.25
C ALA A 447 38.03 7.16 16.03
N GLN A 448 37.89 7.75 14.84
CA GLN A 448 37.50 7.02 13.61
C GLN A 448 38.55 7.00 12.49
N GLN A 449 39.78 7.47 12.74
CA GLN A 449 40.87 7.40 11.77
C GLN A 449 41.99 6.45 12.23
N THR A 450 41.68 5.18 12.39
CA THR A 450 42.70 4.11 12.28
C THR A 450 42.06 2.78 11.87
N SER A 451 41.79 2.60 10.57
CA SER A 451 41.93 1.30 9.89
C SER A 451 41.63 1.42 8.38
N GLY A 452 42.67 1.37 7.55
CA GLY A 452 42.64 0.81 6.20
C GLY A 452 41.96 1.61 5.08
N ASP A 453 42.78 2.14 4.18
CA ASP A 453 42.43 2.73 2.89
C ASP A 453 41.47 1.85 2.05
N ARG A 454 40.19 2.24 1.97
CA ARG A 454 39.31 2.04 0.81
C ARG A 454 38.38 3.23 0.72
N LYS A 455 38.53 4.07 -0.32
CA LYS A 455 37.51 5.06 -0.68
C LYS A 455 36.20 4.30 -0.99
N PRO A 456 35.07 4.62 -0.31
CA PRO A 456 33.79 4.02 -0.66
C PRO A 456 33.45 4.36 -2.11
N SER A 457 32.84 3.40 -2.82
CA SER A 457 32.38 3.69 -4.17
C SER A 457 31.26 4.74 -4.12
N PRO A 458 31.07 5.58 -5.16
CA PRO A 458 29.96 6.54 -5.18
C PRO A 458 28.60 5.87 -4.87
N ALA A 459 28.41 4.62 -5.29
CA ALA A 459 27.20 3.85 -5.00
C ALA A 459 26.95 3.58 -3.50
N GLU A 460 27.99 3.53 -2.66
CA GLU A 460 27.89 3.34 -1.21
C GLU A 460 27.63 4.65 -0.46
N GLU A 461 28.18 5.78 -0.94
CA GLU A 461 27.86 7.12 -0.40
C GLU A 461 26.42 7.55 -0.72
N PHE A 462 25.91 7.19 -1.91
CA PHE A 462 24.56 7.57 -2.35
C PHE A 462 23.48 6.50 -2.05
N SER A 463 23.83 5.36 -1.47
CA SER A 463 22.91 4.29 -1.04
C SER A 463 21.70 4.79 -0.19
N PRO A 464 21.89 5.68 0.81
CA PRO A 464 20.78 6.19 1.63
C PRO A 464 19.82 7.11 0.84
N LEU A 465 20.33 7.76 -0.21
CA LEU A 465 19.60 8.68 -1.08
C LEU A 465 18.80 7.93 -2.14
N ALA A 466 19.39 6.87 -2.71
CA ALA A 466 18.71 5.90 -3.58
C ALA A 466 17.56 5.19 -2.85
N GLU A 467 17.69 4.90 -1.55
CA GLU A 467 16.62 4.32 -0.74
C GLU A 467 15.48 5.32 -0.47
N LYS A 468 15.80 6.62 -0.29
CA LYS A 468 14.83 7.72 -0.15
C LYS A 468 14.04 7.99 -1.45
N PHE A 469 14.70 7.93 -2.60
CA PHE A 469 14.08 8.14 -3.91
C PHE A 469 13.27 6.91 -4.39
N ASN A 470 13.80 5.70 -4.22
CA ASN A 470 13.02 4.46 -4.43
C ASN A 470 11.73 4.47 -3.62
N ARG A 471 11.76 4.99 -2.38
CA ARG A 471 10.59 5.12 -1.53
C ARG A 471 9.59 6.18 -2.03
N ARG A 472 10.02 7.27 -2.65
CA ARG A 472 9.15 8.31 -3.25
C ARG A 472 8.57 7.88 -4.61
N LEU A 473 9.36 7.19 -5.44
CA LEU A 473 8.92 6.61 -6.71
C LEU A 473 7.95 5.42 -6.48
N LEU A 474 8.23 4.56 -5.49
CA LEU A 474 7.30 3.52 -5.04
C LEU A 474 6.05 4.09 -4.34
N LEU A 475 6.10 5.30 -3.77
CA LEU A 475 4.92 5.97 -3.22
C LEU A 475 4.06 6.65 -4.31
N GLY A 476 4.65 7.07 -5.44
CA GLY A 476 3.92 7.67 -6.58
C GLY A 476 3.40 6.64 -7.59
N VAL A 477 4.20 5.63 -7.91
CA VAL A 477 3.85 4.54 -8.86
C VAL A 477 3.28 3.33 -8.14
N GLY A 478 3.71 3.06 -6.91
CA GLY A 478 3.16 1.95 -6.11
C GLY A 478 1.76 2.25 -5.59
N SER A 479 1.37 3.50 -5.33
CA SER A 479 -0.02 3.82 -4.92
C SER A 479 -1.01 3.67 -6.09
N SER A 480 -0.63 3.98 -7.33
CA SER A 480 -1.43 3.72 -8.54
C SER A 480 -1.41 2.24 -8.95
N SER A 481 -0.28 1.54 -8.80
CA SER A 481 -0.15 0.10 -9.09
C SER A 481 -0.82 -0.80 -8.02
N VAL A 482 -0.87 -0.36 -6.76
CA VAL A 482 -1.56 -1.06 -5.66
C VAL A 482 -3.08 -0.94 -5.80
N LEU A 483 -3.57 0.18 -6.35
CA LEU A 483 -4.95 0.28 -6.84
C LEU A 483 -5.18 -0.64 -8.04
N ALA A 484 -4.23 -0.74 -8.97
CA ALA A 484 -4.35 -1.54 -10.19
C ALA A 484 -4.42 -3.07 -9.94
N ILE A 485 -3.72 -3.63 -8.95
CA ILE A 485 -3.76 -5.07 -8.63
C ILE A 485 -5.03 -5.46 -7.85
N GLY A 486 -5.62 -4.49 -7.13
CA GLY A 486 -6.89 -4.65 -6.41
C GLY A 486 -8.12 -4.44 -7.30
N ALA A 487 -8.05 -3.49 -8.24
CA ALA A 487 -9.16 -3.11 -9.11
C ALA A 487 -9.21 -3.86 -10.45
N ASN A 488 -8.12 -4.49 -10.90
CA ASN A 488 -8.15 -5.36 -12.07
C ASN A 488 -8.64 -6.76 -11.67
N PHE A 489 -9.95 -6.91 -11.44
CA PHE A 489 -10.68 -8.15 -11.11
C PHE A 489 -10.19 -9.39 -11.90
N GLY A 490 -9.06 -9.98 -11.54
CA GLY A 490 -8.47 -11.11 -12.28
C GLY A 490 -8.16 -10.87 -13.78
N GLY A 491 -8.13 -9.62 -14.26
CA GLY A 491 -7.97 -9.26 -15.68
C GLY A 491 -9.23 -8.77 -16.40
N ILE A 492 -10.38 -8.72 -15.73
CA ILE A 492 -11.67 -8.32 -16.33
C ILE A 492 -11.70 -6.84 -16.73
N THR A 493 -11.08 -5.95 -15.95
CA THR A 493 -11.06 -4.50 -16.25
C THR A 493 -10.19 -4.19 -17.47
N SER A 494 -9.04 -4.84 -17.60
CA SER A 494 -8.22 -4.77 -18.81
C SER A 494 -8.89 -5.39 -20.04
N LEU A 495 -9.73 -6.43 -19.84
CA LEU A 495 -10.53 -7.03 -20.90
C LEU A 495 -11.65 -6.09 -21.36
N LEU A 496 -12.38 -5.47 -20.43
CA LEU A 496 -13.47 -4.52 -20.69
C LEU A 496 -12.98 -3.21 -21.32
N LEU A 497 -11.87 -2.65 -20.82
CA LEU A 497 -11.22 -1.49 -21.44
C LEU A 497 -10.62 -1.83 -22.81
N GLY A 498 -10.25 -3.10 -23.03
CA GLY A 498 -9.84 -3.61 -24.34
C GLY A 498 -10.98 -3.68 -25.37
N LEU A 499 -12.24 -3.73 -24.94
CA LEU A 499 -13.41 -3.67 -25.83
C LEU A 499 -13.68 -2.25 -26.35
N SER A 500 -13.24 -1.20 -25.64
CA SER A 500 -13.28 0.19 -26.09
C SER A 500 -12.00 0.95 -25.69
N PRO A 501 -10.92 0.79 -26.48
CA PRO A 501 -9.62 1.40 -26.17
C PRO A 501 -9.66 2.94 -26.12
N GLU A 502 -10.57 3.57 -26.87
CA GLU A 502 -10.69 5.02 -26.98
C GLU A 502 -11.14 5.67 -25.67
N ILE A 503 -12.14 5.10 -24.98
CA ILE A 503 -12.66 5.61 -23.71
C ILE A 503 -11.58 5.52 -22.62
N GLY A 504 -10.84 4.41 -22.58
CA GLY A 504 -9.76 4.21 -21.61
C GLY A 504 -8.58 5.17 -21.82
N ARG A 505 -8.26 5.47 -23.09
CA ARG A 505 -7.19 6.43 -23.45
C ARG A 505 -7.61 7.88 -23.19
N ASN A 506 -8.85 8.26 -23.45
CA ASN A 506 -9.37 9.60 -23.16
C ASN A 506 -9.36 9.92 -21.65
N LEU A 507 -9.58 8.91 -20.79
CA LEU A 507 -9.47 9.04 -19.34
C LEU A 507 -8.04 8.90 -18.80
N LYS A 508 -7.04 8.78 -19.69
CA LYS A 508 -5.60 8.56 -19.36
C LYS A 508 -5.35 7.36 -18.45
N LEU A 509 -6.22 6.35 -18.52
CA LEU A 509 -6.12 5.14 -17.71
C LEU A 509 -4.98 4.22 -18.18
N ASP A 510 -4.46 4.45 -19.40
CA ASP A 510 -3.31 3.75 -19.99
C ASP A 510 -1.96 4.06 -19.32
N VAL A 511 -1.92 5.07 -18.45
CA VAL A 511 -0.78 5.33 -17.54
C VAL A 511 -0.74 4.28 -16.42
N ILE A 512 -1.90 3.71 -16.07
CA ILE A 512 -2.09 2.82 -14.91
C ILE A 512 -2.31 1.38 -15.36
N TYR A 513 -3.00 1.17 -16.49
CA TYR A 513 -3.34 -0.13 -17.05
C TYR A 513 -2.82 -0.24 -18.48
N PRO A 514 -2.16 -1.34 -18.87
CA PRO A 514 -1.84 -1.52 -20.28
C PRO A 514 -3.13 -1.69 -21.10
N ILE A 515 -3.36 -0.81 -22.07
CA ILE A 515 -4.52 -0.86 -22.98
C ILE A 515 -4.02 -1.33 -24.34
N GLY A 516 -4.45 -2.53 -24.75
CA GLY A 516 -4.00 -3.13 -26.01
C GLY A 516 -2.51 -3.49 -26.05
N GLY A 517 -1.89 -3.75 -24.89
CA GLY A 517 -0.46 -4.10 -24.79
C GLY A 517 0.49 -2.91 -24.60
N TYR A 518 -0.01 -1.67 -24.61
CA TYR A 518 0.77 -0.46 -24.46
C TYR A 518 0.47 0.27 -23.14
N SER A 519 1.48 0.89 -22.55
CA SER A 519 1.38 1.81 -21.41
C SER A 519 1.74 3.23 -21.85
N ARG A 520 1.23 4.25 -21.17
CA ARG A 520 1.50 5.66 -21.50
C ARG A 520 2.57 6.28 -20.59
N CYS A 521 3.56 6.91 -21.20
CA CYS A 521 4.50 7.82 -20.54
C CYS A 521 3.94 9.26 -20.61
N ILE A 522 3.89 9.95 -19.48
CA ILE A 522 3.52 11.37 -19.38
C ILE A 522 4.58 12.07 -18.54
N ASP A 523 5.28 13.05 -19.13
CA ASP A 523 6.16 13.95 -18.39
C ASP A 523 5.56 15.36 -18.37
N THR A 524 5.08 15.77 -17.20
CA THR A 524 4.44 17.08 -16.99
C THR A 524 5.45 18.21 -16.77
N ALA A 525 6.70 17.91 -16.41
CA ALA A 525 7.74 18.92 -16.23
C ALA A 525 8.34 19.31 -17.58
N GLU A 526 8.56 18.33 -18.45
CA GLU A 526 9.12 18.55 -19.77
C GLU A 526 8.03 18.76 -20.85
N GLY A 527 6.79 18.30 -20.64
CA GLY A 527 5.62 18.69 -21.43
C GLY A 527 5.29 17.75 -22.61
N PHE A 528 5.46 16.43 -22.46
CA PHE A 528 5.16 15.47 -23.54
C PHE A 528 4.49 14.18 -23.04
N GLU A 529 3.84 13.46 -23.95
CA GLU A 529 3.33 12.11 -23.75
C GLU A 529 3.53 11.21 -24.97
N PHE A 530 3.67 9.91 -24.73
CA PHE A 530 3.64 8.86 -25.77
C PHE A 530 3.32 7.51 -25.14
N ILE A 531 2.94 6.52 -25.97
CA ILE A 531 2.73 5.14 -25.51
C ILE A 531 3.93 4.27 -25.88
N TYR A 532 4.20 3.26 -25.06
CA TYR A 532 5.27 2.29 -25.26
C TYR A 532 4.79 0.88 -24.85
N PRO A 533 5.43 -0.21 -25.33
CA PRO A 533 5.01 -1.56 -24.99
C PRO A 533 5.10 -1.80 -23.47
N ALA A 534 4.06 -2.38 -22.88
CA ALA A 534 3.97 -2.59 -21.44
C ALA A 534 5.05 -3.54 -20.87
N THR A 535 5.73 -4.27 -21.75
CA THR A 535 6.85 -5.17 -21.44
C THR A 535 8.19 -4.44 -21.31
N TRP A 536 8.27 -3.18 -21.75
CA TRP A 536 9.51 -2.39 -21.73
C TRP A 536 9.71 -1.70 -20.38
N VAL A 537 10.97 -1.53 -19.99
CA VAL A 537 11.41 -0.91 -18.73
C VAL A 537 12.18 0.38 -19.03
N GLY A 538 12.06 1.37 -18.15
CA GLY A 538 12.79 2.63 -18.27
C GLY A 538 14.28 2.48 -17.96
N ASP A 539 15.13 3.25 -18.65
CA ASP A 539 16.57 3.31 -18.40
C ASP A 539 16.84 3.87 -17.00
N GLN A 540 17.37 3.00 -16.14
CA GLN A 540 17.62 3.31 -14.74
C GLN A 540 18.64 4.44 -14.59
N THR A 541 19.62 4.56 -15.50
CA THR A 541 20.70 5.56 -15.37
C THR A 541 20.22 6.98 -15.59
N LEU A 542 19.27 7.21 -16.50
CA LEU A 542 18.63 8.51 -16.72
C LEU A 542 17.74 8.89 -15.54
N LEU A 543 17.00 7.92 -15.00
CA LEU A 543 16.15 8.11 -13.83
C LEU A 543 16.95 8.52 -12.58
N TYR A 544 18.13 7.94 -12.37
CA TYR A 544 19.02 8.33 -11.27
C TYR A 544 19.58 9.75 -11.44
N ARG A 545 19.92 10.16 -12.66
CA ARG A 545 20.46 11.51 -12.93
C ARG A 545 19.40 12.61 -12.81
N ALA A 546 18.17 12.35 -13.28
CA ALA A 546 17.06 13.28 -13.10
C ALA A 546 16.79 13.53 -11.60
N ALA A 547 16.87 12.47 -10.78
CA ALA A 547 16.75 12.57 -9.33
C ALA A 547 17.88 13.42 -8.70
N GLU A 548 19.13 13.22 -9.13
CA GLU A 548 20.27 14.00 -8.65
C GLU A 548 20.13 15.50 -8.95
N LYS A 549 19.58 15.85 -10.13
CA LYS A 549 19.37 17.23 -10.55
C LYS A 549 18.30 17.94 -9.71
N THR A 550 17.16 17.29 -9.48
CA THR A 550 16.08 17.84 -8.63
C THR A 550 16.56 18.02 -7.18
N GLU A 551 17.40 17.11 -6.69
CA GLU A 551 17.96 17.22 -5.33
C GLU A 551 18.94 18.40 -5.19
N ARG A 552 19.76 18.67 -6.21
CA ARG A 552 20.62 19.88 -6.27
C ARG A 552 19.82 21.18 -6.35
N GLU A 553 18.69 21.18 -7.05
CA GLU A 553 17.79 22.35 -7.13
C GLU A 553 17.04 22.60 -5.81
N THR A 554 16.93 21.58 -4.94
CA THR A 554 16.20 21.66 -3.66
C THR A 554 17.14 21.78 -2.43
N SER A 555 18.46 21.65 -2.60
CA SER A 555 19.42 21.76 -1.50
C SER A 555 19.71 23.22 -1.13
N LEU A 556 19.67 23.55 0.16
CA LEU A 556 20.02 24.87 0.72
C LEU A 556 21.53 25.16 0.74
N ASP A 557 22.36 24.18 0.39
CA ASP A 557 23.81 24.32 0.35
C ASP A 557 24.25 25.04 -0.93
N LEU A 558 25.16 26.01 -0.80
CA LEU A 558 25.77 26.70 -1.93
C LEU A 558 26.47 25.68 -2.85
N PRO A 559 26.20 25.68 -4.16
CA PRO A 559 26.86 24.76 -5.07
C PRO A 559 28.38 25.01 -5.05
N PRO A 560 29.22 23.97 -5.05
CA PRO A 560 30.66 24.14 -5.08
C PRO A 560 31.06 24.93 -6.34
N ALA A 561 31.83 26.00 -6.15
CA ALA A 561 32.14 27.04 -7.14
C ALA A 561 32.87 26.57 -8.43
N ARG A 562 33.05 25.26 -8.64
CA ARG A 562 33.89 24.72 -9.73
C ARG A 562 33.28 23.62 -10.58
N ASN A 563 32.00 23.24 -10.38
CA ASN A 563 31.36 22.18 -11.20
C ASN A 563 30.15 22.68 -11.99
N SER A 564 30.36 23.71 -12.81
CA SER A 564 29.53 23.94 -14.00
C SER A 564 29.89 22.87 -15.05
N ARG A 565 29.45 21.62 -14.87
CA ARG A 565 29.40 20.67 -15.99
C ARG A 565 28.42 21.26 -17.00
N ARG A 566 28.91 21.67 -18.18
CA ARG A 566 28.08 22.10 -19.31
C ARG A 566 27.00 21.05 -19.54
N LYS A 567 25.74 21.49 -19.57
CA LYS A 567 24.58 20.65 -19.89
C LYS A 567 24.83 20.02 -21.26
N ASN A 568 24.95 18.70 -21.33
CA ASN A 568 25.08 18.00 -22.61
C ASN A 568 23.72 18.06 -23.30
N VAL A 569 23.62 18.82 -24.40
CA VAL A 569 22.34 19.09 -25.10
C VAL A 569 21.74 17.81 -25.72
N ASN A 570 22.55 16.77 -25.91
CA ASN A 570 22.16 15.53 -26.59
C ASN A 570 21.75 14.38 -25.64
N GLU A 571 21.55 14.66 -24.35
CA GLU A 571 21.14 13.61 -23.39
C GLU A 571 19.61 13.40 -23.38
N PRO A 572 19.13 12.14 -23.42
CA PRO A 572 17.71 11.85 -23.35
C PRO A 572 17.13 12.13 -21.96
N VAL A 573 15.93 12.70 -21.94
CA VAL A 573 15.13 12.94 -20.73
C VAL A 573 14.53 11.64 -20.21
N VAL A 574 14.02 10.81 -21.13
CA VAL A 574 13.51 9.47 -20.84
C VAL A 574 14.00 8.49 -21.90
N ALA A 575 14.21 7.25 -21.50
CA ALA A 575 14.45 6.14 -22.41
C ALA A 575 13.79 4.85 -21.88
N PHE A 576 13.26 4.02 -22.79
CA PHE A 576 12.63 2.74 -22.50
C PHE A 576 13.14 1.66 -23.44
N GLY A 577 13.26 0.43 -22.97
CA GLY A 577 13.65 -0.72 -23.79
C GLY A 577 13.30 -2.06 -23.14
N PRO A 578 13.49 -3.19 -23.83
CA PRO A 578 13.26 -4.51 -23.27
C PRO A 578 14.17 -4.78 -22.06
N PRO A 579 13.71 -5.58 -21.08
CA PRO A 579 14.50 -5.89 -19.89
C PRO A 579 15.80 -6.62 -20.27
N GLY A 580 16.95 -6.06 -19.86
CA GLY A 580 18.27 -6.61 -20.14
C GLY A 580 18.86 -6.23 -21.51
N SER A 581 18.23 -5.32 -22.27
CA SER A 581 18.82 -4.81 -23.50
C SER A 581 20.05 -3.96 -23.21
N THR A 582 21.03 -3.99 -24.11
CA THR A 582 22.24 -3.16 -24.08
C THR A 582 21.99 -1.72 -24.56
N GLY A 583 20.71 -1.33 -24.72
CA GLY A 583 20.31 -0.05 -25.29
C GLY A 583 20.28 -0.02 -26.82
N GLU A 584 20.50 -1.13 -27.52
CA GLU A 584 20.41 -1.18 -29.00
C GLU A 584 18.96 -1.18 -29.51
N LEU A 585 18.05 -1.77 -28.74
CA LEU A 585 16.61 -1.71 -28.93
C LEU A 585 16.04 -0.81 -27.84
N ASN A 586 15.67 0.43 -28.20
CA ASN A 586 15.12 1.39 -27.26
C ASN A 586 14.26 2.47 -27.94
N VAL A 587 13.48 3.18 -27.14
CA VAL A 587 12.89 4.48 -27.48
C VAL A 587 13.36 5.52 -26.48
N SER A 588 13.72 6.70 -26.95
CA SER A 588 14.16 7.80 -26.09
C SER A 588 13.57 9.13 -26.54
N VAL A 589 13.42 10.08 -25.61
CA VAL A 589 12.98 11.45 -25.90
C VAL A 589 14.05 12.41 -25.41
N ILE A 590 14.52 13.28 -26.31
CA ILE A 590 15.45 14.36 -26.03
C ILE A 590 14.69 15.67 -26.10
N VAL A 591 14.91 16.56 -25.12
CA VAL A 591 14.32 17.90 -25.09
C VAL A 591 15.45 18.91 -25.07
N SER A 592 15.57 19.68 -26.14
CA SER A 592 16.61 20.68 -26.35
C SER A 592 16.03 22.10 -26.27
N PRO A 593 16.70 23.05 -25.59
CA PRO A 593 16.25 24.45 -25.59
C PRO A 593 16.46 25.08 -26.97
N VAL A 594 15.46 25.80 -27.46
CA VAL A 594 15.50 26.60 -28.71
C VAL A 594 14.93 28.00 -28.46
N SER A 595 15.12 28.93 -29.40
CA SER A 595 14.58 30.28 -29.26
C SER A 595 13.04 30.25 -29.06
N PRO A 596 12.45 31.08 -28.19
CA PRO A 596 11.01 31.07 -27.90
C PRO A 596 10.09 31.25 -29.13
N GLY A 597 10.59 31.86 -30.21
CA GLY A 597 9.88 32.00 -31.50
C GLY A 597 10.27 30.97 -32.57
N PHE A 598 11.00 29.91 -32.19
CA PHE A 598 11.49 28.90 -33.11
C PHE A 598 10.36 27.96 -33.58
N SER A 599 10.07 27.96 -34.88
CA SER A 599 9.21 26.96 -35.53
C SER A 599 10.07 25.88 -36.16
N ILE A 600 9.62 24.61 -36.11
CA ILE A 600 10.32 23.49 -36.76
C ILE A 600 10.48 23.70 -38.28
N GLU A 601 9.63 24.52 -38.89
CA GLU A 601 9.70 24.89 -40.32
C GLU A 601 10.92 25.74 -40.65
N ALA A 602 11.55 26.37 -39.65
CA ALA A 602 12.82 27.05 -39.83
C ALA A 602 13.96 26.09 -40.22
N PHE A 603 13.80 24.77 -39.98
CA PHE A 603 14.72 23.74 -40.48
C PHE A 603 14.42 23.28 -41.92
N GLY A 604 13.35 23.79 -42.54
CA GLY A 604 12.88 23.36 -43.87
C GLY A 604 11.77 22.31 -43.83
N GLY A 605 11.53 21.64 -44.96
CA GLY A 605 10.53 20.58 -45.09
C GLY A 605 10.96 19.27 -44.40
N PRO A 606 10.02 18.33 -44.12
CA PRO A 606 10.33 17.06 -43.44
C PRO A 606 11.49 16.29 -44.09
N LYS A 607 11.57 16.30 -45.42
CA LYS A 607 12.63 15.64 -46.19
C LYS A 607 14.00 16.27 -45.93
N GLU A 608 14.07 17.60 -45.92
CA GLU A 608 15.32 18.35 -45.69
C GLU A 608 15.84 18.12 -44.26
N VAL A 609 14.93 18.11 -43.28
CA VAL A 609 15.25 17.79 -41.88
C VAL A 609 15.71 16.35 -41.73
N GLY A 610 15.03 15.41 -42.38
CA GLY A 610 15.44 14.00 -42.42
C GLY A 610 16.85 13.81 -42.97
N GLU A 611 17.16 14.44 -44.11
CA GLU A 611 18.49 14.39 -44.70
C GLU A 611 19.55 15.05 -43.81
N ALA A 612 19.23 16.15 -43.13
CA ALA A 612 20.12 16.82 -42.19
C ALA A 612 20.43 15.96 -40.96
N ILE A 613 19.43 15.27 -40.41
CA ILE A 613 19.61 14.34 -39.27
C ILE A 613 20.51 13.19 -39.71
N VAL A 614 20.25 12.57 -40.87
CA VAL A 614 21.07 11.48 -41.40
C VAL A 614 22.52 11.92 -41.63
N ARG A 615 22.75 13.11 -42.19
CA ARG A 615 24.10 13.72 -42.36
C ARG A 615 24.80 14.01 -41.04
N THR A 616 24.04 14.40 -40.01
CA THR A 616 24.59 14.69 -38.67
C THR A 616 25.00 13.40 -37.96
N VAL A 617 24.18 12.35 -38.03
CA VAL A 617 24.46 11.04 -37.44
C VAL A 617 25.63 10.34 -38.13
N THR A 618 25.76 10.48 -39.46
CA THR A 618 26.89 9.95 -40.24
C THR A 618 28.15 10.82 -40.14
N GLY A 619 28.05 12.03 -39.57
CA GLY A 619 29.15 12.92 -39.24
C GLY A 619 29.82 13.51 -40.47
N SER A 620 29.16 14.47 -41.15
CA SER A 620 29.73 15.44 -42.12
C SER A 620 31.02 15.04 -42.86
N GLY A 621 31.09 13.82 -43.41
CA GLY A 621 32.24 13.29 -44.16
C GLY A 621 33.51 12.91 -43.37
N GLN A 622 33.53 12.96 -42.03
CA GLN A 622 34.72 12.60 -41.24
C GLN A 622 34.82 11.11 -40.87
N ARG A 623 33.69 10.37 -40.85
CA ARG A 623 33.69 8.91 -40.62
C ARG A 623 33.33 8.20 -41.93
N LYS A 624 34.34 7.79 -42.70
CA LYS A 624 34.16 7.12 -44.01
C LYS A 624 33.41 5.77 -43.93
N ASP A 625 33.24 5.23 -42.73
CA ASP A 625 32.68 3.89 -42.48
C ASP A 625 31.19 3.90 -42.07
N LEU A 626 30.51 5.05 -42.10
CA LEU A 626 29.10 5.17 -41.71
C LEU A 626 28.25 5.63 -42.91
N LYS A 627 27.31 4.80 -43.34
CA LYS A 627 26.34 5.11 -44.39
C LYS A 627 24.96 5.30 -43.77
N GLY A 628 24.28 6.39 -44.11
CA GLY A 628 22.94 6.67 -43.65
C GLY A 628 21.99 6.91 -44.81
N THR A 629 20.78 6.36 -44.72
CA THR A 629 19.77 6.45 -45.79
C THR A 629 18.44 6.87 -45.18
N LEU A 630 17.88 8.00 -45.64
CA LEU A 630 16.50 8.38 -45.31
C LEU A 630 15.54 7.53 -46.14
N LEU A 631 14.56 6.90 -45.50
CA LEU A 631 13.57 6.03 -46.15
C LEU A 631 12.24 6.75 -46.35
N GLU A 632 11.71 7.37 -45.29
CA GLU A 632 10.41 8.02 -45.32
C GLU A 632 10.45 9.32 -44.49
N SER A 633 9.69 10.33 -44.93
CA SER A 633 9.53 11.60 -44.23
C SER A 633 8.11 12.11 -44.38
N ASN A 634 7.38 12.25 -43.28
CA ASN A 634 5.98 12.65 -43.24
C ASN A 634 5.77 13.89 -42.35
N LEU A 635 4.72 14.66 -42.66
CA LEU A 635 4.25 15.78 -41.85
C LEU A 635 2.92 15.43 -41.20
N ARG A 636 2.85 15.48 -39.87
CA ARG A 636 1.61 15.38 -39.11
C ARG A 636 1.32 16.73 -38.45
N GLN A 637 0.15 17.30 -38.72
CA GLN A 637 -0.27 18.58 -38.14
C GLN A 637 -1.42 18.37 -37.16
N ASP A 638 -1.30 18.98 -35.98
CA ASP A 638 -2.35 19.04 -34.96
C ASP A 638 -3.05 20.40 -35.08
N SER A 639 -4.25 20.40 -35.67
CA SER A 639 -5.04 21.60 -35.95
C SER A 639 -5.56 22.30 -34.69
N GLU A 640 -5.72 21.59 -33.57
CA GLU A 640 -6.24 22.17 -32.32
C GLU A 640 -5.16 22.97 -31.59
N ARG A 641 -3.90 22.52 -31.66
CA ARG A 641 -2.75 23.15 -30.98
C ARG A 641 -1.84 23.93 -31.91
N ASN A 642 -2.11 23.90 -33.21
CA ASN A 642 -1.29 24.47 -34.29
C ASN A 642 0.18 24.00 -34.22
N LEU A 643 0.39 22.71 -33.92
CA LEU A 643 1.71 22.09 -33.83
C LEU A 643 1.99 21.21 -35.04
N LYS A 644 3.24 21.22 -35.51
CA LYS A 644 3.72 20.39 -36.63
C LYS A 644 4.71 19.36 -36.11
N TYR A 645 4.48 18.09 -36.46
CA TYR A 645 5.31 16.95 -36.11
C TYR A 645 5.94 16.39 -37.39
N TYR A 646 7.26 16.30 -37.43
CA TYR A 646 8.00 15.69 -38.54
C TYR A 646 8.32 14.25 -38.16
N GLU A 647 7.75 13.29 -38.88
CA GLU A 647 7.98 11.85 -38.68
C GLU A 647 8.99 11.36 -39.72
N LEU A 648 10.05 10.71 -39.27
CA LEU A 648 11.21 10.36 -40.10
C LEU A 648 11.59 8.90 -39.89
N GLU A 649 11.74 8.14 -40.95
CA GLU A 649 12.28 6.77 -40.92
C GLU A 649 13.62 6.74 -41.65
N PHE A 650 14.68 6.27 -40.99
CA PHE A 650 16.01 6.23 -41.57
C PHE A 650 16.85 5.07 -41.06
N LYS A 651 17.79 4.63 -41.90
CA LYS A 651 18.75 3.56 -41.61
C LYS A 651 20.15 4.12 -41.43
N VAL A 652 20.90 3.52 -40.52
CA VAL A 652 22.31 3.80 -40.28
C VAL A 652 23.09 2.49 -40.31
N GLU A 653 24.07 2.40 -41.20
CA GLU A 653 24.88 1.22 -41.45
C GLU A 653 26.36 1.52 -41.16
N SER A 654 27.00 0.62 -40.44
CA SER A 654 28.42 0.59 -40.12
C SER A 654 28.96 -0.83 -40.31
N PRO A 655 30.28 -1.04 -40.51
CA PRO A 655 30.87 -2.38 -40.49
C PRO A 655 30.56 -3.19 -39.22
N LEU A 656 30.29 -2.52 -38.10
CA LEU A 656 30.07 -3.16 -36.80
C LEU A 656 28.59 -3.32 -36.42
N PHE A 657 27.68 -2.52 -37.00
CA PHE A 657 26.26 -2.56 -36.67
C PHE A 657 25.39 -2.01 -37.80
N ARG A 658 24.14 -2.48 -37.88
CA ARG A 658 23.10 -1.92 -38.75
C ARG A 658 21.88 -1.61 -37.92
N ARG A 659 21.40 -0.37 -37.98
CA ARG A 659 20.30 0.13 -37.15
C ARG A 659 19.24 0.80 -37.99
N HIS A 660 18.00 0.57 -37.57
CA HIS A 660 16.80 1.19 -38.10
C HIS A 660 16.24 2.16 -37.06
N ASN A 661 15.88 3.36 -37.48
CA ASN A 661 15.37 4.40 -36.59
C ASN A 661 14.06 4.98 -37.11
N VAL A 662 13.15 5.25 -36.18
CA VAL A 662 11.95 6.07 -36.37
C VAL A 662 12.03 7.24 -35.41
N ALA A 663 12.03 8.45 -35.94
CA ALA A 663 12.12 9.67 -35.15
C ALA A 663 10.91 10.58 -35.37
N VAL A 664 10.52 11.30 -34.31
CA VAL A 664 9.50 12.34 -34.37
C VAL A 664 10.07 13.62 -33.78
N CYS A 665 10.04 14.70 -34.57
CA CYS A 665 10.52 16.01 -34.15
C CYS A 665 9.37 17.01 -34.07
N CYS A 666 9.33 17.81 -33.02
CA CYS A 666 8.35 18.90 -32.86
C CYS A 666 8.96 20.03 -32.01
N ALA A 667 8.61 21.28 -32.30
CA ALA A 667 9.05 22.44 -31.52
C ALA A 667 7.86 23.19 -30.93
N ASN A 668 7.93 23.54 -29.65
CA ASN A 668 6.94 24.37 -28.97
C ASN A 668 7.55 25.12 -27.77
N GLY A 669 7.15 26.37 -27.56
CA GLY A 669 7.44 27.13 -26.33
C GLY A 669 8.92 27.26 -25.97
N GLY A 670 9.81 27.41 -26.97
CA GLY A 670 11.26 27.47 -26.75
C GLY A 670 11.93 26.12 -26.45
N ARG A 671 11.26 25.00 -26.78
CA ARG A 671 11.82 23.64 -26.69
C ARG A 671 11.65 22.87 -28.00
N LEU A 672 12.66 22.10 -28.37
CA LEU A 672 12.65 21.13 -29.45
C LEU A 672 12.62 19.73 -28.84
N TYR A 673 11.58 18.99 -29.19
CA TYR A 673 11.35 17.62 -28.75
C TYR A 673 11.74 16.67 -29.87
N THR A 674 12.54 15.66 -29.53
CA THR A 674 12.95 14.60 -30.46
C THR A 674 12.72 13.26 -29.81
N LEU A 675 11.70 12.53 -30.26
CA LEU A 675 11.55 11.11 -29.95
C LEU A 675 12.36 10.32 -30.97
N ASN A 676 13.18 9.36 -30.52
CA ASN A 676 13.92 8.44 -31.37
C ASN A 676 13.72 7.01 -30.88
N ALA A 677 13.11 6.17 -31.71
CA ALA A 677 12.99 4.73 -31.51
C ALA A 677 13.98 4.02 -32.43
N GLN A 678 14.89 3.23 -31.87
CA GLN A 678 15.96 2.54 -32.59
C GLN A 678 15.96 1.03 -32.34
N ALA A 679 16.27 0.25 -33.38
CA ALA A 679 16.35 -1.20 -33.34
C ALA A 679 17.48 -1.73 -34.25
N PRO A 680 18.08 -2.89 -33.94
CA PRO A 680 18.91 -3.62 -34.90
C PRO A 680 18.12 -4.01 -36.16
N GLU A 681 18.75 -3.97 -37.33
CA GLU A 681 18.09 -4.33 -38.59
C GLU A 681 17.57 -5.79 -38.61
N SER A 682 18.20 -6.69 -37.85
CA SER A 682 17.74 -8.08 -37.68
C SER A 682 16.35 -8.20 -37.06
N ASP A 683 16.02 -7.25 -36.18
CA ASP A 683 14.81 -7.31 -35.34
C ASP A 683 13.71 -6.39 -35.88
N TRP A 684 14.02 -5.60 -36.93
CA TRP A 684 13.13 -4.58 -37.48
C TRP A 684 11.78 -5.13 -37.93
N SER A 685 11.76 -6.30 -38.56
CA SER A 685 10.52 -6.94 -39.02
C SER A 685 9.54 -7.23 -37.87
N GLU A 686 10.05 -7.50 -36.66
CA GLU A 686 9.25 -7.79 -35.48
C GLU A 686 8.75 -6.52 -34.79
N VAL A 687 9.57 -5.46 -34.75
CA VAL A 687 9.27 -4.24 -33.97
C VAL A 687 8.70 -3.08 -34.79
N ARG A 688 8.70 -3.16 -36.12
CA ARG A 688 8.26 -2.08 -37.04
C ARG A 688 6.88 -1.52 -36.68
N SER A 689 5.90 -2.40 -36.46
CA SER A 689 4.52 -2.00 -36.14
C SER A 689 4.43 -1.25 -34.80
N GLU A 690 5.19 -1.71 -33.80
CA GLU A 690 5.25 -1.09 -32.48
C GLU A 690 5.88 0.31 -32.58
N PHE A 691 6.96 0.45 -33.34
CA PHE A 691 7.70 1.71 -33.47
C PHE A 691 6.86 2.80 -34.16
N HIS A 692 6.13 2.43 -35.21
CA HIS A 692 5.18 3.33 -35.86
C HIS A 692 4.04 3.73 -34.93
N THR A 693 3.57 2.80 -34.09
CA THR A 693 2.52 3.07 -33.09
C THR A 693 3.02 4.04 -32.01
N ILE A 694 4.26 3.87 -31.54
CA ILE A 694 4.93 4.77 -30.59
C ILE A 694 5.06 6.17 -31.20
N ALA A 695 5.61 6.27 -32.42
CA ALA A 695 5.81 7.55 -33.12
C ALA A 695 4.49 8.31 -33.34
N LYS A 696 3.43 7.62 -33.79
CA LYS A 696 2.10 8.21 -33.98
C LYS A 696 1.45 8.69 -32.68
N SER A 697 1.83 8.11 -31.54
CA SER A 697 1.27 8.48 -30.24
C SER A 697 1.93 9.68 -29.56
N PHE A 698 3.11 10.11 -30.05
CA PHE A 698 3.91 11.15 -29.41
C PHE A 698 3.26 12.53 -29.54
N ASN A 699 2.87 13.17 -28.44
CA ASN A 699 2.23 14.49 -28.44
C ASN A 699 2.80 15.41 -27.34
N ILE A 700 2.78 16.72 -27.59
CA ILE A 700 3.18 17.74 -26.60
C ILE A 700 1.97 18.12 -25.75
N ILE A 701 2.13 18.14 -24.42
CA ILE A 701 1.10 18.54 -23.45
C ILE A 701 1.28 20.04 -23.15
N SER A 702 0.19 20.79 -23.24
CA SER A 702 0.12 22.21 -22.86
C SER A 702 0.10 22.42 -21.35
#